data_AF-A0A923D2I4-F1
#
_entry.id   AF-A0A923D2I4-F1
#
_cell.length_a   1.000
_cell.length_b   1.000
_cell.length_c   1.000
_cell.angle_alpha   90.00
_cell.angle_beta   90.00
_cell.angle_gamma   90.00
#
_symmetry.space_group_name_H-M   'P 1'
#
loop_
_entity.id
_entity.type
_entity.pdbx_description
1 polymer ?
#
loop_
_entity_poly.entity_id
_entity_poly.type
_entity_poly.pdbx_seq_one_letter_code
_entity_poly.pdbx_strand_id
1 'polypeptide(L)'
;MYGRKPNIPFRDVQGPADTCFKYGGRTMSRCRCALLMLIAVLFFNGCALVKLREDVQFSKDSCLLFGEIVSHSPLKKPIIVVAYAKEGEQVIIGDYAVLTEPGPYELLVRQGRYRIFAFEDANDNLTWDHGEWAGHYGKPKDVSPQPGGVEWGLDVELSAHRDRHAPPLAGALLAYSGGHKKQSASAGSIADMDDPAFSAEQGEKGFWAPLDSFRLTGCNLYFLEPYDRKKIPVLLVHGAAGSPQDWRYFIKAMDRSRYQPWVFHYPSGARLKTMSLFLRKKLYDLDRKYTFDKLFVVAHSMGGLVSRSALIEQDLQNRAVKLFVSISSPWGGERMAKTGVEHSPAVIPSWKDMDPDSDFIRSIFAAKIPDTIRYYLFFGHKGGGSPFRQSNDNTVTLESMLDPRAQADALKVMGFNEDHISILNSAEVIAQYKAIVETTEANLKKTIASTSGYIDVRHNFLPPGVKTPLQMSLVLVPVKEDDRETQFKVDPFLTRQESGAVTPGDYEASLCALGFKTDPANHPLSVNAGKITEVTYTLSPQGMVAGVITATTAAGDSYWGYLQELPDKIKVRAVNLVGAGIERTLKPAEGMSDKNMLKTFLSSKDFAHKNGFAFFDLPNGDYTLSIDADGCEPYTTQVKVQAGEFIPPAPFRLKTK
;
A
#
# COMPACT_ATOMS: atom_id res chain seq x y z
N MET A 1 -40.97 20.75 46.82
CA MET A 1 -41.47 20.67 48.22
C MET A 1 -40.51 19.82 49.04
N TYR A 2 -40.23 20.29 50.25
CA TYR A 2 -39.30 19.76 51.26
C TYR A 2 -39.73 18.42 51.89
N GLY A 3 -38.77 17.71 52.50
CA GLY A 3 -38.98 16.86 53.68
C GLY A 3 -38.07 15.62 53.73
N ARG A 4 -36.84 15.70 54.28
CA ARG A 4 -36.40 15.52 55.70
C ARG A 4 -36.30 14.06 56.19
N LYS A 5 -35.09 13.73 56.69
CA LYS A 5 -34.69 12.59 57.55
C LYS A 5 -35.49 12.52 58.87
N PRO A 6 -35.32 11.44 59.67
CA PRO A 6 -34.46 11.58 60.85
C PRO A 6 -33.54 10.38 61.19
N ASN A 7 -32.76 10.58 62.26
CA ASN A 7 -31.54 9.93 62.76
C ASN A 7 -31.76 8.85 63.85
N ILE A 8 -30.88 7.81 63.86
CA ILE A 8 -30.09 7.10 64.94
C ILE A 8 -30.73 6.81 66.34
N PRO A 9 -30.33 5.71 67.05
CA PRO A 9 -29.19 5.81 67.99
C PRO A 9 -28.24 4.56 68.08
N PHE A 10 -27.01 4.83 68.54
CA PHE A 10 -25.94 3.89 68.93
C PHE A 10 -26.11 3.40 70.39
N ARG A 11 -25.62 2.19 70.72
CA ARG A 11 -24.89 1.90 71.99
C ARG A 11 -24.16 0.55 72.03
N ASP A 12 -22.95 0.60 72.59
CA ASP A 12 -21.94 -0.43 72.86
C ASP A 12 -22.33 -1.52 73.88
N VAL A 13 -21.71 -2.72 73.80
CA VAL A 13 -21.27 -3.52 74.98
C VAL A 13 -20.04 -4.43 74.65
N GLN A 14 -18.92 -4.11 75.31
CA GLN A 14 -17.86 -4.95 75.94
C GLN A 14 -17.38 -6.30 75.35
N GLY A 15 -16.05 -6.44 75.24
CA GLY A 15 -15.32 -7.72 75.10
C GLY A 15 -15.09 -8.46 76.43
N PRO A 16 -14.40 -9.61 76.40
CA PRO A 16 -13.15 -9.70 77.16
C PRO A 16 -12.01 -10.49 76.45
N ALA A 17 -10.86 -10.45 77.13
CA ALA A 17 -9.50 -10.72 76.71
C ALA A 17 -9.04 -12.20 76.65
N ASP A 18 -7.93 -12.36 75.94
CA ASP A 18 -6.87 -13.41 75.88
C ASP A 18 -6.84 -14.54 76.93
N THR A 19 -6.52 -15.77 76.48
CA THR A 19 -5.20 -16.44 76.69
C THR A 19 -5.07 -17.87 76.12
N CYS A 20 -3.83 -18.18 75.67
CA CYS A 20 -3.10 -19.47 75.67
C CYS A 20 -3.07 -20.48 74.46
N PHE A 21 -1.95 -20.40 73.72
CA PHE A 21 -0.97 -21.43 73.28
C PHE A 21 -1.34 -22.72 72.47
N LYS A 22 -0.84 -22.72 71.20
CA LYS A 22 -0.14 -23.74 70.35
C LYS A 22 -0.65 -25.20 70.23
N TYR A 23 -0.85 -25.67 68.99
CA TYR A 23 -0.10 -26.78 68.33
C TYR A 23 -0.35 -26.79 66.80
N GLY A 24 0.67 -27.16 66.01
CA GLY A 24 0.77 -26.86 64.57
C GLY A 24 0.22 -27.85 63.53
N GLY A 25 0.34 -27.43 62.28
CA GLY A 25 0.69 -28.29 61.13
C GLY A 25 -0.43 -28.85 60.24
N ARG A 26 -0.69 -28.17 59.10
CA ARG A 26 -0.59 -28.75 57.73
C ARG A 26 -0.83 -27.67 56.66
N THR A 27 0.27 -27.24 56.06
CA THR A 27 0.34 -26.37 54.88
C THR A 27 0.07 -27.18 53.60
N MET A 28 -1.14 -27.09 53.05
CA MET A 28 -1.41 -27.45 51.65
C MET A 28 -1.29 -26.21 50.74
N SER A 29 -0.05 -25.99 50.31
CA SER A 29 0.44 -25.39 49.06
C SER A 29 -0.30 -24.19 48.43
N ARG A 30 0.04 -22.97 48.90
CA ARG A 30 0.00 -21.74 48.09
C ARG A 30 0.89 -21.82 46.83
N CYS A 31 1.89 -22.71 46.81
CA CYS A 31 2.77 -22.93 45.66
C CYS A 31 2.07 -23.60 44.47
N ARG A 32 1.05 -24.44 44.67
CA ARG A 32 0.33 -25.11 43.56
C ARG A 32 -0.55 -24.15 42.77
N CYS A 33 -1.20 -23.18 43.43
CA CYS A 33 -1.98 -22.14 42.75
C CYS A 33 -1.09 -21.11 42.03
N ALA A 34 0.05 -20.74 42.62
CA ALA A 34 1.03 -19.86 41.97
C ALA A 34 1.70 -20.55 40.76
N LEU A 35 2.01 -21.84 40.86
CA LEU A 35 2.57 -22.63 39.75
C LEU A 35 1.53 -22.84 38.63
N LEU A 36 0.25 -23.05 38.96
CA LEU A 36 -0.82 -23.14 37.95
C LEU A 36 -1.10 -21.81 37.26
N MET A 37 -1.00 -20.66 37.95
CA MET A 37 -1.08 -19.33 37.31
C MET A 37 0.16 -19.01 36.48
N LEU A 38 1.36 -19.38 36.94
CA LEU A 38 2.60 -19.21 36.16
C LEU A 38 2.60 -20.08 34.91
N ILE A 39 2.11 -21.32 35.03
CA ILE A 39 1.89 -22.24 33.91
C ILE A 39 0.82 -21.70 32.96
N ALA A 40 -0.29 -21.13 33.46
CA ALA A 40 -1.30 -20.48 32.61
C ALA A 40 -0.75 -19.27 31.85
N VAL A 41 0.06 -18.41 32.49
CA VAL A 41 0.74 -17.27 31.83
C VAL A 41 1.77 -17.75 30.80
N LEU A 42 2.44 -18.89 31.03
CA LEU A 42 3.34 -19.51 30.06
C LEU A 42 2.59 -20.18 28.89
N PHE A 43 1.40 -20.76 29.13
CA PHE A 43 0.56 -21.35 28.09
C PHE A 43 -0.13 -20.29 27.20
N PHE A 44 -0.58 -19.15 27.76
CA PHE A 44 -1.18 -18.06 26.97
C PHE A 44 -0.16 -17.33 26.09
N ASN A 45 1.09 -17.15 26.56
CA ASN A 45 2.16 -16.57 25.73
C ASN A 45 2.73 -17.57 24.70
N GLY A 46 2.71 -18.88 25.01
CA GLY A 46 3.19 -19.92 24.11
C GLY A 46 2.38 -20.02 22.81
N CYS A 47 1.05 -19.95 22.89
CA CYS A 47 0.19 -19.99 21.70
C CYS A 47 0.38 -18.77 20.79
N ALA A 48 0.53 -17.57 21.36
CA ALA A 48 0.79 -16.36 20.59
C ALA A 48 2.15 -16.41 19.87
N LEU A 49 3.18 -16.92 20.53
CA LEU A 49 4.53 -17.07 19.93
C LEU A 49 4.58 -18.15 18.85
N VAL A 50 3.89 -19.29 19.05
CA VAL A 50 3.75 -20.34 18.02
C VAL A 50 3.03 -19.79 16.80
N LYS A 51 1.92 -19.08 17.01
CA LYS A 51 1.16 -18.43 15.94
C LYS A 51 1.99 -17.38 15.21
N LEU A 52 2.71 -16.52 15.93
CA LEU A 52 3.61 -15.52 15.32
C LEU A 52 4.70 -16.20 14.47
N ARG A 53 5.23 -17.35 14.91
CA ARG A 53 6.18 -18.13 14.12
C ARG A 53 5.54 -18.70 12.85
N GLU A 54 4.30 -19.19 12.91
CA GLU A 54 3.53 -19.62 11.75
C GLU A 54 3.23 -18.47 10.78
N ASP A 55 2.90 -17.28 11.28
CA ASP A 55 2.66 -16.07 10.49
C ASP A 55 3.94 -15.58 9.79
N VAL A 56 5.08 -15.62 10.49
CA VAL A 56 6.38 -15.31 9.90
C VAL A 56 6.74 -16.32 8.81
N GLN A 57 6.45 -17.60 9.01
CA GLN A 57 6.69 -18.63 8.00
C GLN A 57 5.75 -18.45 6.80
N PHE A 58 4.44 -18.26 7.02
CA PHE A 58 3.48 -17.93 5.97
C PHE A 58 3.98 -16.78 5.12
N SER A 59 4.45 -15.71 5.77
CA SER A 59 4.79 -14.48 5.07
C SER A 59 6.01 -14.61 4.18
N LYS A 60 6.94 -15.51 4.52
CA LYS A 60 8.04 -15.92 3.63
C LYS A 60 7.56 -16.77 2.46
N ASP A 61 6.54 -17.60 2.70
CA ASP A 61 5.96 -18.52 1.72
C ASP A 61 4.84 -17.88 0.88
N SER A 62 4.56 -16.60 1.12
CA SER A 62 3.45 -15.87 0.51
C SER A 62 3.88 -15.04 -0.70
N CYS A 63 2.90 -14.76 -1.55
CA CYS A 63 3.04 -13.98 -2.76
C CYS A 63 1.83 -13.05 -2.90
N LEU A 64 2.07 -11.79 -3.24
CA LEU A 64 0.99 -10.87 -3.60
C LEU A 64 0.60 -11.06 -5.06
N LEU A 65 -0.69 -11.20 -5.30
CA LEU A 65 -1.31 -11.18 -6.61
C LEU A 65 -1.98 -9.82 -6.81
N PHE A 66 -1.64 -9.13 -7.89
CA PHE A 66 -2.23 -7.85 -8.29
C PHE A 66 -2.89 -7.95 -9.66
N GLY A 67 -4.04 -7.32 -9.78
CA GLY A 67 -4.71 -7.12 -11.06
C GLY A 67 -5.67 -5.94 -10.98
N GLU A 68 -6.31 -5.65 -12.10
CA GLU A 68 -7.36 -4.64 -12.18
C GLU A 68 -8.67 -5.28 -12.66
N ILE A 69 -9.77 -4.93 -11.98
CA ILE A 69 -11.11 -5.26 -12.47
C ILE A 69 -11.59 -4.19 -13.43
N VAL A 70 -11.97 -4.62 -14.63
CA VAL A 70 -12.64 -3.79 -15.63
C VAL A 70 -14.09 -4.24 -15.72
N SER A 71 -15.02 -3.31 -15.57
CA SER A 71 -16.46 -3.60 -15.71
C SER A 71 -17.20 -2.36 -16.16
N HIS A 72 -18.15 -2.56 -17.07
CA HIS A 72 -19.11 -1.56 -17.53
C HIS A 72 -20.52 -1.86 -17.03
N SER A 73 -20.64 -2.74 -16.05
CA SER A 73 -21.93 -3.11 -15.51
C SER A 73 -22.70 -1.88 -15.00
N PRO A 74 -23.98 -1.75 -15.36
CA PRO A 74 -24.83 -0.70 -14.81
C PRO A 74 -25.22 -0.98 -13.35
N LEU A 75 -24.95 -2.18 -12.81
CA LEU A 75 -25.36 -2.59 -11.48
C LEU A 75 -24.65 -1.78 -10.38
N LYS A 76 -23.38 -1.41 -10.62
CA LYS A 76 -22.54 -0.64 -9.67
C LYS A 76 -22.56 -1.24 -8.26
N LYS A 77 -22.43 -2.56 -8.19
CA LYS A 77 -22.45 -3.33 -6.94
C LYS A 77 -21.02 -3.66 -6.50
N PRO A 78 -20.81 -4.00 -5.22
CA PRO A 78 -19.51 -4.48 -4.76
C PRO A 78 -19.03 -5.66 -5.60
N ILE A 79 -17.73 -5.71 -5.88
CA ILE A 79 -17.11 -6.76 -6.67
C ILE A 79 -16.29 -7.63 -5.73
N ILE A 80 -16.47 -8.94 -5.82
CA ILE A 80 -15.70 -9.93 -5.09
C ILE A 80 -14.67 -10.51 -6.06
N VAL A 81 -13.39 -10.48 -5.66
CA VAL A 81 -12.28 -11.08 -6.41
C VAL A 81 -11.70 -12.21 -5.58
N VAL A 82 -11.62 -13.41 -6.15
CA VAL A 82 -11.26 -14.62 -5.40
C VAL A 82 -10.12 -15.36 -6.09
N ALA A 83 -9.04 -15.61 -5.35
CA ALA A 83 -8.02 -16.58 -5.73
C ALA A 83 -8.33 -17.93 -5.08
N TYR A 84 -8.50 -18.97 -5.89
CA TYR A 84 -8.86 -20.30 -5.41
C TYR A 84 -8.06 -21.41 -6.09
N ALA A 85 -7.76 -22.47 -5.35
CA ALA A 85 -7.19 -23.71 -5.86
C ALA A 85 -8.29 -24.77 -6.05
N LYS A 86 -8.07 -25.71 -6.96
CA LYS A 86 -8.90 -26.90 -7.12
C LYS A 86 -8.12 -28.14 -6.69
N GLU A 87 -8.65 -28.87 -5.72
CA GLU A 87 -8.15 -30.19 -5.30
C GLU A 87 -9.26 -31.22 -5.55
N GLY A 88 -9.20 -31.89 -6.70
CA GLY A 88 -10.33 -32.71 -7.18
C GLY A 88 -11.56 -31.85 -7.46
N GLU A 89 -12.69 -32.18 -6.82
CA GLU A 89 -13.93 -31.38 -6.88
C GLU A 89 -13.97 -30.27 -5.81
N GLN A 90 -13.06 -30.27 -4.85
CA GLN A 90 -13.03 -29.28 -3.77
C GLN A 90 -12.38 -27.98 -4.23
N VAL A 91 -12.94 -26.87 -3.75
CA VAL A 91 -12.43 -25.53 -3.96
C VAL A 91 -11.85 -25.02 -2.64
N ILE A 92 -10.58 -24.60 -2.68
CA ILE A 92 -9.87 -24.04 -1.53
C ILE A 92 -9.61 -22.57 -1.81
N ILE A 93 -10.09 -21.68 -0.94
CA ILE A 93 -9.85 -20.24 -1.06
C ILE A 93 -8.42 -19.95 -0.58
N GLY A 94 -7.62 -19.32 -1.44
CA GLY A 94 -6.33 -18.77 -1.06
C GLY A 94 -6.51 -17.45 -0.32
N ASP A 95 -7.20 -16.52 -1.00
CA ASP A 95 -7.58 -15.22 -0.46
C ASP A 95 -8.72 -14.61 -1.31
N TYR A 96 -9.37 -13.57 -0.78
CA TYR A 96 -10.34 -12.77 -1.53
C TYR A 96 -10.25 -11.28 -1.20
N ALA A 97 -10.73 -10.43 -2.12
CA ALA A 97 -10.82 -8.99 -1.97
C ALA A 97 -12.23 -8.50 -2.31
N VAL A 98 -12.61 -7.38 -1.70
CA VAL A 98 -13.88 -6.68 -1.94
C VAL A 98 -13.57 -5.31 -2.53
N LEU A 99 -14.14 -4.99 -3.68
CA LEU A 99 -14.02 -3.67 -4.30
C LEU A 99 -15.39 -2.98 -4.29
N THR A 100 -15.42 -1.67 -4.00
CA THR A 100 -16.65 -0.87 -4.11
C THR A 100 -16.96 -0.46 -5.54
N GLU A 101 -15.98 -0.57 -6.43
CA GLU A 101 -16.03 -0.17 -7.83
C GLU A 101 -14.95 -0.93 -8.63
N PRO A 102 -15.04 -0.97 -9.97
CA PRO A 102 -13.97 -1.52 -10.81
C PRO A 102 -12.65 -0.78 -10.58
N GLY A 103 -11.56 -1.53 -10.45
CA GLY A 103 -10.25 -0.97 -10.16
C GLY A 103 -9.25 -2.01 -9.66
N PRO A 104 -8.09 -1.55 -9.16
CA PRO A 104 -7.04 -2.43 -8.68
C PRO A 104 -7.46 -3.28 -7.49
N TYR A 105 -6.96 -4.51 -7.41
CA TYR A 105 -7.09 -5.39 -6.27
C TYR A 105 -5.75 -6.03 -5.90
N GLU A 106 -5.69 -6.53 -4.67
CA GLU A 106 -4.57 -7.31 -4.16
C GLU A 106 -5.08 -8.55 -3.41
N LEU A 107 -4.37 -9.67 -3.56
CA LEU A 107 -4.63 -10.93 -2.84
C LEU A 107 -3.32 -11.50 -2.33
N LEU A 108 -3.30 -11.98 -1.08
CA LEU A 108 -2.11 -12.57 -0.48
C LEU A 108 -2.27 -14.09 -0.34
N VAL A 109 -1.59 -14.84 -1.20
CA VAL A 109 -1.70 -16.30 -1.28
C VAL A 109 -0.39 -16.98 -0.89
N ARG A 110 -0.44 -18.23 -0.41
CA ARG A 110 0.75 -19.08 -0.26
C ARG A 110 1.20 -19.61 -1.61
N GLN A 111 2.40 -20.18 -1.68
CA GLN A 111 2.79 -21.05 -2.79
C GLN A 111 1.67 -22.08 -3.09
N GLY A 112 1.35 -22.23 -4.38
CA GLY A 112 0.29 -23.11 -4.83
C GLY A 112 -0.03 -22.90 -6.30
N ARG A 113 -1.18 -23.42 -6.74
CA ARG A 113 -1.71 -23.21 -8.08
C ARG A 113 -3.15 -22.70 -7.98
N TYR A 114 -3.35 -21.43 -8.34
CA TYR A 114 -4.62 -20.74 -8.16
C TYR A 114 -5.23 -20.33 -9.50
N ARG A 115 -6.54 -20.16 -9.51
CA ARG A 115 -7.29 -19.43 -10.53
C ARG A 115 -7.91 -18.20 -9.89
N ILE A 116 -8.13 -17.18 -10.71
CA ILE A 116 -8.78 -15.95 -10.27
C ILE A 116 -10.13 -15.83 -10.97
N PHE A 117 -11.16 -15.58 -10.16
CA PHE A 117 -12.52 -15.31 -10.59
C PHE A 117 -13.03 -14.08 -9.88
N ALA A 118 -13.76 -13.23 -10.59
CA ALA A 118 -14.38 -12.05 -10.04
C ALA A 118 -15.85 -11.96 -10.46
N PHE A 119 -16.68 -11.44 -9.56
CA PHE A 119 -18.10 -11.24 -9.81
C PHE A 119 -18.64 -10.03 -9.04
N GLU A 120 -19.65 -9.39 -9.59
CA GLU A 120 -20.47 -8.42 -8.84
C GLU A 120 -21.37 -9.16 -7.87
N ASP A 121 -21.41 -8.74 -6.60
CA ASP A 121 -22.23 -9.33 -5.54
C ASP A 121 -23.36 -8.34 -5.20
N ALA A 122 -24.48 -8.50 -5.89
CA ALA A 122 -25.59 -7.55 -5.89
C ALA A 122 -26.47 -7.64 -4.64
N ASN A 123 -26.48 -8.80 -3.98
CA ASN A 123 -27.31 -9.12 -2.83
C ASN A 123 -26.51 -9.40 -1.54
N ASP A 124 -25.18 -9.21 -1.56
CA ASP A 124 -24.28 -9.32 -0.42
C ASP A 124 -24.19 -10.74 0.18
N ASN A 125 -24.33 -11.76 -0.67
CA ASN A 125 -24.31 -13.17 -0.24
C ASN A 125 -22.96 -13.87 -0.48
N LEU A 126 -21.95 -13.13 -0.97
CA LEU A 126 -20.62 -13.65 -1.33
C LEU A 126 -20.68 -14.85 -2.32
N THR A 127 -21.71 -14.90 -3.15
CA THR A 127 -21.94 -15.97 -4.13
C THR A 127 -22.29 -15.34 -5.46
N TRP A 128 -21.74 -15.90 -6.55
CA TRP A 128 -22.15 -15.47 -7.87
C TRP A 128 -23.54 -16.03 -8.20
N ASP A 129 -24.49 -15.13 -8.44
CA ASP A 129 -25.86 -15.42 -8.81
C ASP A 129 -26.15 -15.18 -10.29
N HIS A 130 -27.20 -15.83 -10.79
CA HIS A 130 -27.64 -15.61 -12.16
C HIS A 130 -28.06 -14.15 -12.40
N GLY A 131 -27.39 -13.51 -13.35
CA GLY A 131 -27.64 -12.11 -13.73
C GLY A 131 -26.54 -11.15 -13.27
N GLU A 132 -25.66 -11.60 -12.38
CA GLU A 132 -24.48 -10.85 -11.98
C GLU A 132 -23.37 -10.95 -13.02
N TRP A 133 -22.64 -9.86 -13.20
CA TRP A 133 -21.50 -9.83 -14.10
C TRP A 133 -20.32 -10.55 -13.47
N ALA A 134 -19.64 -11.38 -14.26
CA ALA A 134 -18.51 -12.17 -13.80
C ALA A 134 -17.43 -12.31 -14.88
N GLY A 135 -16.25 -12.73 -14.46
CA GLY A 135 -15.11 -12.96 -15.34
C GLY A 135 -14.00 -13.77 -14.68
N HIS A 136 -13.15 -14.34 -15.53
CA HIS A 136 -11.93 -15.04 -15.14
C HIS A 136 -10.69 -14.28 -15.59
N TYR A 137 -9.61 -14.41 -14.82
CA TYR A 137 -8.29 -14.10 -15.36
C TYR A 137 -7.93 -15.09 -16.48
N GLY A 138 -7.70 -14.56 -17.68
CA GLY A 138 -7.38 -15.35 -18.87
C GLY A 138 -8.51 -16.30 -19.31
N LYS A 139 -8.17 -17.37 -20.04
CA LYS A 139 -9.08 -18.47 -20.38
C LYS A 139 -8.93 -19.60 -19.35
N PRO A 140 -9.69 -19.54 -18.25
CA PRO A 140 -9.22 -19.80 -16.89
C PRO A 140 -7.76 -20.25 -16.79
N LYS A 141 -6.84 -19.30 -16.60
CA LYS A 141 -5.40 -19.60 -16.51
C LYS A 141 -4.98 -19.84 -15.07
N ASP A 142 -4.17 -20.87 -14.85
CA ASP A 142 -3.55 -21.13 -13.55
C ASP A 142 -2.41 -20.12 -13.29
N VAL A 143 -2.37 -19.58 -12.08
CA VAL A 143 -1.32 -18.73 -11.53
C VAL A 143 -0.54 -19.55 -10.51
N SER A 144 0.78 -19.63 -10.66
CA SER A 144 1.67 -20.40 -9.77
C SER A 144 2.58 -19.46 -8.98
N PRO A 145 2.05 -18.78 -7.94
CA PRO A 145 2.78 -17.78 -7.16
C PRO A 145 4.07 -18.33 -6.58
N GLN A 146 5.11 -17.51 -6.63
CA GLN A 146 6.40 -17.83 -6.04
C GLN A 146 6.54 -17.20 -4.64
N PRO A 147 7.02 -17.96 -3.63
CA PRO A 147 7.34 -17.43 -2.31
C PRO A 147 8.14 -16.13 -2.36
N GLY A 148 7.68 -15.16 -1.58
CA GLY A 148 8.32 -13.87 -1.43
C GLY A 148 8.20 -12.95 -2.65
N GLY A 149 7.45 -13.32 -3.67
CA GLY A 149 7.32 -12.60 -4.94
C GLY A 149 6.03 -11.79 -5.06
N VAL A 150 5.92 -11.06 -6.17
CA VAL A 150 4.70 -10.38 -6.61
C VAL A 150 4.37 -10.87 -8.02
N GLU A 151 3.11 -11.23 -8.24
CA GLU A 151 2.54 -11.51 -9.55
C GLU A 151 1.57 -10.36 -9.88
N TRP A 152 1.72 -9.72 -11.03
CA TRP A 152 0.83 -8.64 -11.48
C TRP A 152 0.30 -8.91 -12.89
N GLY A 153 -0.53 -8.00 -13.40
CA GLY A 153 -1.17 -8.15 -14.70
C GLY A 153 -2.25 -9.23 -14.67
N LEU A 154 -2.86 -9.46 -13.50
CA LEU A 154 -3.89 -10.48 -13.33
C LEU A 154 -5.28 -9.92 -13.62
N ASP A 155 -5.39 -9.01 -14.60
CA ASP A 155 -6.60 -8.23 -14.87
C ASP A 155 -7.80 -9.11 -15.27
N VAL A 156 -8.99 -8.72 -14.81
CA VAL A 156 -10.24 -9.44 -15.07
C VAL A 156 -11.29 -8.48 -15.62
N GLU A 157 -11.82 -8.80 -16.80
CA GLU A 157 -12.96 -8.11 -17.39
C GLU A 157 -14.26 -8.83 -17.01
N LEU A 158 -15.20 -8.10 -16.42
CA LEU A 158 -16.52 -8.63 -16.08
C LEU A 158 -17.47 -8.47 -17.26
N SER A 159 -18.33 -9.46 -17.47
CA SER A 159 -19.37 -9.42 -18.51
C SER A 159 -20.70 -10.02 -18.02
N ALA A 160 -21.80 -9.63 -18.65
CA ALA A 160 -23.16 -10.09 -18.34
C ALA A 160 -23.44 -11.55 -18.76
N HIS A 161 -22.51 -12.21 -19.45
CA HIS A 161 -22.76 -13.53 -20.03
C HIS A 161 -22.77 -14.62 -18.95
N ARG A 162 -23.55 -15.68 -19.17
CA ARG A 162 -23.48 -16.89 -18.36
C ARG A 162 -22.07 -17.48 -18.47
N ASP A 163 -21.29 -17.36 -17.41
CA ASP A 163 -20.03 -18.07 -17.32
C ASP A 163 -20.31 -19.55 -17.03
N ARG A 164 -20.16 -20.39 -18.05
CA ARG A 164 -20.32 -21.85 -17.92
C ARG A 164 -19.21 -22.49 -17.06
N HIS A 165 -18.18 -21.74 -16.70
CA HIS A 165 -17.02 -22.21 -15.92
C HIS A 165 -16.96 -21.62 -14.51
N ALA A 166 -18.01 -20.91 -14.07
CA ALA A 166 -18.08 -20.35 -12.73
C ALA A 166 -17.82 -21.43 -11.66
N PRO A 167 -16.82 -21.24 -10.79
CA PRO A 167 -16.50 -22.19 -9.72
C PRO A 167 -17.55 -22.15 -8.60
N PRO A 168 -17.83 -23.29 -7.93
CA PRO A 168 -18.76 -23.34 -6.79
C PRO A 168 -18.10 -22.73 -5.52
N LEU A 169 -17.98 -21.40 -5.47
CA LEU A 169 -17.24 -20.70 -4.42
C LEU A 169 -18.03 -20.51 -3.13
N ALA A 170 -19.37 -20.48 -3.19
CA ALA A 170 -20.24 -20.07 -2.09
C ALA A 170 -19.86 -20.66 -0.72
N GLY A 171 -19.84 -22.00 -0.62
CA GLY A 171 -19.53 -22.68 0.64
C GLY A 171 -18.08 -22.48 1.10
N ALA A 172 -17.13 -22.49 0.17
CA ALA A 172 -15.70 -22.33 0.48
C ALA A 172 -15.38 -20.89 0.91
N LEU A 173 -15.99 -19.89 0.26
CA LEU A 173 -15.80 -18.49 0.58
C LEU A 173 -16.48 -18.09 1.88
N LEU A 174 -17.67 -18.63 2.16
CA LEU A 174 -18.35 -18.44 3.45
C LEU A 174 -17.53 -19.03 4.60
N ALA A 175 -16.99 -20.24 4.41
CA ALA A 175 -16.13 -20.89 5.40
C ALA A 175 -14.81 -20.12 5.62
N TYR A 176 -14.18 -19.66 4.54
CA TYR A 176 -12.93 -18.88 4.61
C TYR A 176 -13.12 -17.52 5.29
N SER A 177 -14.21 -16.82 4.94
CA SER A 177 -14.54 -15.50 5.48
C SER A 177 -15.08 -15.55 6.91
N GLY A 178 -15.48 -16.72 7.40
CA GLY A 178 -16.18 -16.86 8.67
C GLY A 178 -17.53 -16.14 8.70
N GLY A 179 -18.13 -15.87 7.54
CA GLY A 179 -19.36 -15.09 7.42
C GLY A 179 -19.18 -13.57 7.48
N HIS A 180 -17.94 -13.07 7.49
CA HIS A 180 -17.65 -11.64 7.52
C HIS A 180 -17.10 -11.14 6.19
N LYS A 181 -17.66 -10.05 5.67
CA LYS A 181 -17.13 -9.37 4.49
C LYS A 181 -15.92 -8.52 4.87
N LYS A 182 -14.82 -8.68 4.14
CA LYS A 182 -13.65 -7.81 4.29
C LYS A 182 -13.99 -6.36 3.98
N GLN A 183 -13.26 -5.45 4.62
CA GLN A 183 -13.23 -4.05 4.23
C GLN A 183 -12.75 -3.92 2.78
N SER A 184 -13.21 -2.87 2.10
CA SER A 184 -12.88 -2.71 0.69
C SER A 184 -11.39 -2.46 0.48
N ALA A 185 -10.81 -3.12 -0.52
CA ALA A 185 -9.46 -2.88 -1.00
C ALA A 185 -9.37 -1.69 -1.98
N SER A 186 -10.50 -1.14 -2.43
CA SER A 186 -10.53 0.04 -3.29
C SER A 186 -9.93 1.25 -2.56
N ALA A 187 -8.90 1.86 -3.15
CA ALA A 187 -8.26 3.05 -2.60
C ALA A 187 -9.28 4.20 -2.51
N GLY A 188 -9.39 4.82 -1.34
CA GLY A 188 -10.36 5.88 -1.06
C GLY A 188 -11.80 5.40 -0.92
N SER A 189 -12.02 4.10 -0.69
CA SER A 189 -13.33 3.63 -0.25
C SER A 189 -13.75 4.36 1.02
N ILE A 190 -15.04 4.69 1.10
CA ILE A 190 -15.59 5.40 2.25
C ILE A 190 -15.69 4.41 3.40
N ALA A 191 -15.16 4.78 4.56
CA ALA A 191 -15.21 3.96 5.75
C ALA A 191 -15.71 4.74 6.96
N ASP A 192 -16.44 4.06 7.82
CA ASP A 192 -16.88 4.61 9.10
C ASP A 192 -15.78 4.38 10.15
N MET A 193 -15.38 5.44 10.84
CA MET A 193 -14.36 5.34 11.89
C MET A 193 -14.85 4.52 13.10
N ASP A 194 -16.17 4.36 13.28
CA ASP A 194 -16.78 3.51 14.30
C ASP A 194 -16.84 2.02 13.89
N ASP A 195 -16.42 1.66 12.67
CA ASP A 195 -16.36 0.27 12.24
C ASP A 195 -15.43 -0.56 13.17
N PRO A 196 -15.87 -1.74 13.64
CA PRO A 196 -15.04 -2.61 14.48
C PRO A 196 -13.66 -2.94 13.90
N ALA A 197 -13.51 -2.92 12.57
CA ALA A 197 -12.24 -3.11 11.86
C ALA A 197 -11.18 -2.05 12.20
N PHE A 198 -11.59 -0.88 12.71
CA PHE A 198 -10.69 0.20 13.12
C PHE A 198 -10.59 0.38 14.64
N SER A 199 -11.10 -0.57 15.43
CA SER A 199 -10.99 -0.53 16.88
C SER A 199 -9.54 -0.66 17.36
N ALA A 200 -9.26 -0.20 18.58
CA ALA A 200 -7.96 -0.39 19.23
C ALA A 200 -7.56 -1.88 19.32
N GLU A 201 -8.52 -2.79 19.55
CA GLU A 201 -8.27 -4.25 19.56
C GLU A 201 -7.76 -4.74 18.18
N GLN A 202 -8.29 -4.20 17.08
CA GLN A 202 -7.79 -4.51 15.75
C GLN A 202 -6.42 -3.89 15.48
N GLY A 203 -6.15 -2.69 16.01
CA GLY A 203 -4.81 -2.10 15.99
C GLY A 203 -3.76 -3.00 16.66
N GLU A 204 -4.07 -3.51 17.86
CA GLU A 204 -3.23 -4.48 18.57
C GLU A 204 -3.05 -5.78 17.78
N LYS A 205 -4.12 -6.34 17.22
CA LYS A 205 -4.03 -7.53 16.34
C LYS A 205 -3.16 -7.26 15.12
N GLY A 206 -3.26 -6.08 14.52
CA GLY A 206 -2.41 -5.65 13.41
C GLY A 206 -0.92 -5.62 13.75
N PHE A 207 -0.57 -5.45 15.02
CA PHE A 207 0.81 -5.51 15.51
C PHE A 207 1.27 -6.92 15.85
N TRP A 208 0.45 -7.68 16.60
CA TRP A 208 0.85 -9.00 17.14
C TRP A 208 0.54 -10.18 16.20
N ALA A 209 -0.41 -10.03 15.29
CA ALA A 209 -0.82 -11.03 14.29
C ALA A 209 -1.05 -10.35 12.91
N PRO A 210 0.00 -9.74 12.32
CA PRO A 210 -0.14 -8.89 11.14
C PRO A 210 -0.73 -9.61 9.93
N LEU A 211 -0.49 -10.91 9.78
CA LEU A 211 -1.06 -11.70 8.69
C LEU A 211 -2.57 -11.87 8.81
N ASP A 212 -3.04 -12.26 9.99
CA ASP A 212 -4.48 -12.41 10.24
C ASP A 212 -5.21 -11.07 10.11
N SER A 213 -4.58 -9.99 10.59
CA SER A 213 -5.09 -8.63 10.40
C SER A 213 -5.17 -8.27 8.91
N PHE A 214 -4.11 -8.53 8.11
CA PHE A 214 -4.17 -8.30 6.67
C PHE A 214 -5.29 -9.10 6.00
N ARG A 215 -5.49 -10.36 6.40
CA ARG A 215 -6.59 -11.18 5.89
C ARG A 215 -7.96 -10.65 6.27
N LEU A 216 -8.12 -10.06 7.45
CA LEU A 216 -9.42 -9.55 7.92
C LEU A 216 -9.74 -8.15 7.39
N THR A 217 -8.78 -7.22 7.47
CA THR A 217 -9.00 -5.79 7.24
C THR A 217 -8.21 -5.22 6.06
N GLY A 218 -7.29 -6.00 5.48
CA GLY A 218 -6.42 -5.56 4.40
C GLY A 218 -5.41 -4.48 4.83
N CYS A 219 -4.87 -3.78 3.83
CA CYS A 219 -4.03 -2.59 3.99
C CYS A 219 -4.52 -1.54 2.99
N ASN A 220 -5.14 -0.46 3.47
CA ASN A 220 -5.79 0.48 2.57
C ASN A 220 -5.81 1.92 3.11
N LEU A 221 -5.99 2.86 2.18
CA LEU A 221 -6.25 4.27 2.45
C LEU A 221 -7.76 4.51 2.28
N TYR A 222 -8.42 4.91 3.35
CA TYR A 222 -9.85 5.15 3.39
C TYR A 222 -10.18 6.65 3.46
N PHE A 223 -11.33 7.02 2.88
CA PHE A 223 -11.91 8.33 3.08
C PHE A 223 -12.98 8.27 4.18
N LEU A 224 -13.09 9.31 5.00
CA LEU A 224 -14.17 9.40 5.99
C LEU A 224 -15.41 10.16 5.47
N GLU A 225 -15.36 10.62 4.23
CA GLU A 225 -16.43 11.29 3.50
C GLU A 225 -16.16 11.18 1.98
N PRO A 226 -17.17 11.32 1.10
CA PRO A 226 -16.95 11.38 -0.35
C PRO A 226 -15.88 12.43 -0.72
N TYR A 227 -15.05 12.11 -1.72
CA TYR A 227 -14.00 13.03 -2.17
C TYR A 227 -14.56 14.36 -2.69
N ASP A 228 -14.04 15.46 -2.14
CA ASP A 228 -14.34 16.83 -2.58
C ASP A 228 -13.05 17.53 -3.04
N ARG A 229 -12.95 17.75 -4.35
CA ARG A 229 -11.81 18.44 -4.99
C ARG A 229 -11.55 19.86 -4.48
N LYS A 230 -12.49 20.48 -3.74
CA LYS A 230 -12.33 21.82 -3.16
C LYS A 230 -11.63 21.79 -1.79
N LYS A 231 -11.61 20.63 -1.13
CA LYS A 231 -10.96 20.46 0.18
C LYS A 231 -9.53 19.95 -0.02
N ILE A 232 -8.65 20.22 0.95
CA ILE A 232 -7.31 19.64 0.99
C ILE A 232 -7.38 18.31 1.75
N PRO A 233 -7.04 17.18 1.12
CA PRO A 233 -6.82 15.92 1.81
C PRO A 233 -5.79 16.03 2.95
N VAL A 234 -6.12 15.45 4.10
CA VAL A 234 -5.21 15.27 5.24
C VAL A 234 -5.12 13.78 5.53
N LEU A 235 -4.03 13.16 5.10
CA LEU A 235 -3.72 11.75 5.36
C LEU A 235 -3.14 11.58 6.75
N LEU A 236 -3.81 10.74 7.54
CA LEU A 236 -3.46 10.39 8.91
C LEU A 236 -2.92 8.96 8.96
N VAL A 237 -1.69 8.79 9.46
CA VAL A 237 -0.97 7.50 9.46
C VAL A 237 -0.62 7.10 10.89
N HIS A 238 -1.30 6.07 11.41
CA HIS A 238 -1.15 5.60 12.79
C HIS A 238 0.18 4.89 13.06
N GLY A 239 0.49 4.68 14.35
CA GLY A 239 1.71 4.03 14.82
C GLY A 239 1.60 2.52 15.06
N ALA A 240 2.58 1.97 15.77
CA ALA A 240 2.59 0.58 16.22
C ALA A 240 1.41 0.30 17.16
N ALA A 241 0.71 -0.82 16.92
CA ALA A 241 -0.53 -1.19 17.59
C ALA A 241 -1.66 -0.14 17.53
N GLY A 242 -1.48 0.92 16.72
CA GLY A 242 -2.46 1.97 16.54
C GLY A 242 -3.54 1.63 15.52
N SER A 243 -4.53 2.51 15.42
CA SER A 243 -5.67 2.37 14.50
C SER A 243 -6.14 3.74 14.00
N PRO A 244 -7.00 3.81 12.97
CA PRO A 244 -7.62 5.07 12.55
C PRO A 244 -8.34 5.82 13.68
N GLN A 245 -8.84 5.12 14.71
CA GLN A 245 -9.54 5.73 15.84
C GLN A 245 -8.65 6.59 16.74
N ASP A 246 -7.33 6.40 16.70
CA ASP A 246 -6.37 7.23 17.46
C ASP A 246 -6.43 8.70 17.03
N TRP A 247 -6.91 8.95 15.81
CA TRP A 247 -7.01 10.28 15.22
C TRP A 247 -8.33 11.01 15.51
N ARG A 248 -9.24 10.43 16.31
CA ARG A 248 -10.56 11.04 16.61
C ARG A 248 -10.47 12.48 17.08
N TYR A 249 -9.51 12.79 17.95
CA TYR A 249 -9.33 14.14 18.47
C TYR A 249 -8.86 15.13 17.40
N PHE A 250 -7.87 14.73 16.58
CA PHE A 250 -7.40 15.49 15.42
C PHE A 250 -8.54 15.77 14.44
N ILE A 251 -9.29 14.73 14.06
CA ILE A 251 -10.40 14.82 13.11
C ILE A 251 -11.51 15.72 13.64
N LYS A 252 -11.84 15.62 14.94
CA LYS A 252 -12.83 16.49 15.60
C LYS A 252 -12.41 17.96 15.60
N ALA A 253 -11.11 18.23 15.74
CA ALA A 253 -10.58 19.59 15.76
C ALA A 253 -10.36 20.18 14.35
N MET A 254 -10.41 19.36 13.30
CA MET A 254 -10.18 19.75 11.91
C MET A 254 -11.33 20.60 11.36
N ASP A 255 -10.99 21.66 10.60
CA ASP A 255 -11.99 22.41 9.85
C ASP A 255 -12.45 21.62 8.62
N ARG A 256 -13.55 20.88 8.77
CA ARG A 256 -14.11 20.01 7.73
C ARG A 256 -14.69 20.75 6.52
N SER A 257 -14.77 22.08 6.56
CA SER A 257 -15.12 22.89 5.37
C SER A 257 -13.94 23.06 4.42
N ARG A 258 -12.70 22.91 4.93
CA ARG A 258 -11.45 23.11 4.18
C ARG A 258 -10.64 21.85 4.00
N TYR A 259 -10.70 20.93 4.96
CA TYR A 259 -9.89 19.72 4.98
C TYR A 259 -10.76 18.47 4.94
N GLN A 260 -10.28 17.47 4.22
CA GLN A 260 -10.89 16.15 4.15
C GLN A 260 -9.97 15.13 4.82
N PRO A 261 -10.37 14.49 5.93
CA PRO A 261 -9.55 13.50 6.59
C PRO A 261 -9.55 12.18 5.81
N TRP A 262 -8.35 11.68 5.55
CA TRP A 262 -8.05 10.35 5.03
C TRP A 262 -7.28 9.58 6.09
N VAL A 263 -7.47 8.26 6.15
CA VAL A 263 -6.77 7.40 7.11
C VAL A 263 -6.09 6.26 6.37
N PHE A 264 -4.83 5.98 6.70
CA PHE A 264 -4.15 4.78 6.24
C PHE A 264 -4.17 3.74 7.35
N HIS A 265 -4.89 2.63 7.12
CA HIS A 265 -4.96 1.51 8.05
C HIS A 265 -4.11 0.36 7.54
N TYR A 266 -3.15 -0.08 8.34
CA TYR A 266 -2.19 -1.11 7.95
C TYR A 266 -1.78 -1.99 9.14
N PRO A 267 -1.45 -3.27 8.91
CA PRO A 267 -0.96 -4.17 9.96
C PRO A 267 0.44 -3.74 10.39
N SER A 268 0.51 -2.96 11.47
CA SER A 268 1.74 -2.31 11.94
C SER A 268 2.85 -3.29 12.38
N GLY A 269 2.54 -4.58 12.57
CA GLY A 269 3.51 -5.64 12.83
C GLY A 269 4.25 -6.13 11.58
N ALA A 270 3.76 -5.82 10.37
CA ALA A 270 4.37 -6.22 9.12
C ALA A 270 5.65 -5.40 8.81
N ARG A 271 6.44 -5.83 7.82
CA ARG A 271 7.63 -5.08 7.38
C ARG A 271 7.23 -3.67 6.91
N LEU A 272 7.87 -2.66 7.47
CA LEU A 272 7.54 -1.25 7.26
C LEU A 272 7.80 -0.80 5.82
N LYS A 273 8.83 -1.36 5.19
CA LYS A 273 9.09 -1.15 3.76
C LYS A 273 7.89 -1.60 2.93
N THR A 274 7.35 -2.79 3.19
CA THR A 274 6.15 -3.29 2.49
C THR A 274 4.95 -2.38 2.72
N MET A 275 4.74 -1.89 3.94
CA MET A 275 3.62 -0.99 4.25
C MET A 275 3.75 0.38 3.57
N SER A 276 4.97 0.93 3.48
CA SER A 276 5.28 2.14 2.71
C SER A 276 4.94 1.97 1.23
N LEU A 277 5.23 0.79 0.67
CA LEU A 277 4.93 0.48 -0.72
C LEU A 277 3.42 0.36 -0.99
N PHE A 278 2.66 -0.26 -0.08
CA PHE A 278 1.20 -0.22 -0.14
C PHE A 278 0.68 1.22 -0.08
N LEU A 279 1.21 2.06 0.81
CA LEU A 279 0.83 3.47 0.89
C LEU A 279 1.11 4.19 -0.44
N ARG A 280 2.30 4.02 -1.02
CA ARG A 280 2.66 4.57 -2.33
C ARG A 280 1.68 4.12 -3.41
N LYS A 281 1.36 2.84 -3.46
CA LYS A 281 0.41 2.27 -4.43
C LYS A 281 -0.99 2.86 -4.27
N LYS A 282 -1.51 2.97 -3.04
CA LYS A 282 -2.84 3.57 -2.80
C LYS A 282 -2.85 5.05 -3.15
N LEU A 283 -1.80 5.82 -2.84
CA LEU A 283 -1.68 7.22 -3.27
C LEU A 283 -1.61 7.35 -4.80
N TYR A 284 -0.89 6.45 -5.47
CA TYR A 284 -0.83 6.40 -6.94
C TYR A 284 -2.21 6.12 -7.56
N ASP A 285 -2.96 5.16 -7.02
CA ASP A 285 -4.29 4.83 -7.49
C ASP A 285 -5.27 6.00 -7.32
N LEU A 286 -5.17 6.72 -6.21
CA LEU A 286 -5.96 7.92 -5.95
C LEU A 286 -5.58 9.09 -6.85
N ASP A 287 -4.29 9.31 -7.08
CA ASP A 287 -3.81 10.40 -7.93
C ASP A 287 -4.23 10.19 -9.39
N ARG A 288 -4.12 8.95 -9.88
CA ARG A 288 -4.65 8.57 -11.20
C ARG A 288 -6.13 8.81 -11.35
N LYS A 289 -6.91 8.66 -10.26
CA LYS A 289 -8.37 8.79 -10.29
C LYS A 289 -8.85 10.23 -10.10
N TYR A 290 -8.22 10.97 -9.18
CA TYR A 290 -8.73 12.26 -8.71
C TYR A 290 -7.82 13.45 -9.04
N THR A 291 -6.55 13.19 -9.38
CA THR A 291 -5.53 14.21 -9.69
C THR A 291 -5.52 15.37 -8.69
N PHE A 292 -5.29 15.05 -7.42
CA PHE A 292 -5.23 16.07 -6.37
C PHE A 292 -3.86 16.76 -6.37
N ASP A 293 -3.84 18.08 -6.24
CA ASP A 293 -2.61 18.90 -6.30
C ASP A 293 -2.02 19.22 -4.92
N LYS A 294 -2.79 18.93 -3.85
CA LYS A 294 -2.47 19.20 -2.46
C LYS A 294 -2.83 18.00 -1.59
N LEU A 295 -1.90 17.61 -0.74
CA LEU A 295 -2.05 16.59 0.27
C LEU A 295 -1.20 17.00 1.48
N PHE A 296 -1.80 16.94 2.67
CA PHE A 296 -1.07 17.05 3.93
C PHE A 296 -0.98 15.68 4.57
N VAL A 297 0.21 15.32 5.06
CA VAL A 297 0.45 14.04 5.74
C VAL A 297 0.78 14.31 7.20
N VAL A 298 0.05 13.67 8.11
CA VAL A 298 0.33 13.68 9.55
C VAL A 298 0.52 12.25 9.99
N ALA A 299 1.65 11.96 10.61
CA ALA A 299 2.01 10.59 10.97
C ALA A 299 2.49 10.51 12.41
N HIS A 300 2.03 9.47 13.11
CA HIS A 300 2.38 9.23 14.50
C HIS A 300 3.31 8.03 14.63
N SER A 301 4.33 8.16 15.49
CA SER A 301 5.20 7.06 15.87
C SER A 301 5.78 6.36 14.62
N MET A 302 5.68 5.03 14.55
CA MET A 302 6.12 4.21 13.42
C MET A 302 5.47 4.58 12.08
N GLY A 303 4.27 5.20 12.09
CA GLY A 303 3.63 5.73 10.89
C GLY A 303 4.47 6.82 10.21
N GLY A 304 5.31 7.53 10.96
CA GLY A 304 6.26 8.50 10.40
C GLY A 304 7.38 7.84 9.61
N LEU A 305 7.85 6.65 10.01
CA LEU A 305 8.83 5.88 9.26
C LEU A 305 8.23 5.36 7.94
N VAL A 306 7.01 4.82 8.01
CA VAL A 306 6.25 4.38 6.83
C VAL A 306 6.00 5.55 5.87
N SER A 307 5.54 6.69 6.39
CA SER A 307 5.29 7.90 5.59
C SER A 307 6.57 8.44 4.97
N ARG A 308 7.66 8.59 5.74
CA ARG A 308 8.93 9.07 5.19
C ARG A 308 9.45 8.15 4.09
N SER A 309 9.42 6.84 4.31
CA SER A 309 9.81 5.85 3.30
C SER A 309 9.00 6.00 2.01
N ALA A 310 7.73 6.39 2.08
CA ALA A 310 6.90 6.63 0.91
C ALA A 310 7.19 7.98 0.25
N LEU A 311 7.44 9.03 1.04
CA LEU A 311 7.54 10.42 0.58
C LEU A 311 8.91 10.80 0.00
N ILE A 312 9.98 10.14 0.40
CA ILE A 312 11.33 10.38 -0.18
C ILE A 312 11.48 9.80 -1.59
N GLU A 313 10.55 8.91 -1.96
CA GLU A 313 10.55 8.27 -3.27
C GLU A 313 10.15 9.26 -4.35
N GLN A 314 10.73 9.06 -5.52
CA GLN A 314 10.57 9.94 -6.67
C GLN A 314 9.27 9.68 -7.45
N ASP A 315 8.19 9.39 -6.75
CA ASP A 315 6.90 9.08 -7.37
C ASP A 315 6.13 10.34 -7.77
N LEU A 316 5.27 10.23 -8.79
CA LEU A 316 4.49 11.35 -9.32
C LEU A 316 3.50 11.91 -8.30
N GLN A 317 2.77 11.03 -7.62
CA GLN A 317 1.75 11.40 -6.64
C GLN A 317 2.33 12.15 -5.43
N ASN A 318 3.62 11.97 -5.12
CA ASN A 318 4.27 12.68 -4.01
C ASN A 318 4.37 14.19 -4.27
N ARG A 319 4.21 14.66 -5.51
CA ARG A 319 4.14 16.10 -5.83
C ARG A 319 2.97 16.80 -5.17
N ALA A 320 1.88 16.08 -4.94
CA ALA A 320 0.72 16.65 -4.26
C ALA A 320 1.02 16.96 -2.80
N VAL A 321 2.00 16.27 -2.19
CA VAL A 321 2.33 16.44 -0.78
C VAL A 321 2.98 17.81 -0.57
N LYS A 322 2.36 18.65 0.26
CA LYS A 322 2.86 20.01 0.56
C LYS A 322 3.27 20.19 2.02
N LEU A 323 2.77 19.32 2.90
CA LEU A 323 3.04 19.34 4.33
C LEU A 323 3.23 17.91 4.81
N PHE A 324 4.29 17.70 5.58
CA PHE A 324 4.49 16.49 6.38
C PHE A 324 4.71 16.89 7.84
N VAL A 325 3.92 16.34 8.75
CA VAL A 325 4.09 16.49 10.20
C VAL A 325 4.30 15.12 10.80
N SER A 326 5.45 14.90 11.44
CA SER A 326 5.70 13.70 12.23
C SER A 326 5.48 13.99 13.70
N ILE A 327 4.92 13.01 14.43
CA ILE A 327 4.60 13.13 15.85
C ILE A 327 5.20 11.93 16.58
N SER A 328 6.19 12.16 17.44
CA SER A 328 6.88 11.13 18.23
C SER A 328 7.43 9.95 17.41
N SER A 329 7.91 10.21 16.19
CA SER A 329 8.41 9.16 15.31
C SER A 329 9.83 8.68 15.72
N PRO A 330 10.06 7.37 15.84
CA PRO A 330 11.36 6.80 16.26
C PRO A 330 12.36 6.78 15.09
N TRP A 331 12.87 7.95 14.69
CA TRP A 331 13.74 8.10 13.52
C TRP A 331 15.04 7.30 13.59
N GLY A 332 15.63 7.19 14.78
CA GLY A 332 16.83 6.39 15.02
C GLY A 332 16.57 4.88 15.15
N GLY A 333 15.33 4.41 14.95
CA GLY A 333 14.92 3.06 15.33
C GLY A 333 14.72 2.94 16.85
N GLU A 334 14.56 1.72 17.35
CA GLU A 334 14.28 1.48 18.77
C GLU A 334 15.10 0.29 19.28
N ARG A 335 15.78 0.45 20.42
CA ARG A 335 16.76 -0.53 20.92
C ARG A 335 16.10 -1.78 21.50
N MET A 336 14.91 -1.67 22.11
CA MET A 336 14.14 -2.83 22.55
C MET A 336 13.71 -3.72 21.37
N ALA A 337 13.46 -3.15 20.18
CA ALA A 337 13.22 -3.90 18.96
C ALA A 337 14.44 -4.75 18.59
N LYS A 338 15.66 -4.18 18.65
CA LYS A 338 16.92 -4.93 18.48
C LYS A 338 17.05 -6.07 19.50
N THR A 339 16.84 -5.80 20.79
CA THR A 339 16.86 -6.84 21.82
C THR A 339 15.81 -7.93 21.56
N GLY A 340 14.61 -7.55 21.12
CA GLY A 340 13.54 -8.49 20.74
C GLY A 340 13.92 -9.34 19.53
N VAL A 341 14.59 -8.78 18.52
CA VAL A 341 15.10 -9.53 17.37
C VAL A 341 16.17 -10.54 17.79
N GLU A 342 17.08 -10.15 18.68
CA GLU A 342 18.21 -10.98 19.13
C GLU A 342 17.80 -12.12 20.08
N HIS A 343 16.79 -11.90 20.94
CA HIS A 343 16.50 -12.79 22.07
C HIS A 343 15.09 -13.41 22.08
N SER A 344 14.15 -12.95 21.23
CA SER A 344 12.78 -13.46 21.25
C SER A 344 12.65 -14.79 20.48
N PRO A 345 11.91 -15.79 21.02
CA PRO A 345 11.63 -17.04 20.31
C PRO A 345 10.74 -16.85 19.05
N ALA A 346 10.04 -15.73 18.94
CA ALA A 346 9.34 -15.30 17.73
C ALA A 346 9.45 -13.78 17.56
N VAL A 347 9.85 -13.34 16.37
CA VAL A 347 10.19 -11.94 16.09
C VAL A 347 9.06 -11.29 15.30
N ILE A 348 8.51 -10.18 15.80
CA ILE A 348 7.59 -9.35 15.03
C ILE A 348 8.33 -8.78 13.83
N PRO A 349 7.82 -8.92 12.59
CA PRO A 349 8.53 -8.48 11.39
C PRO A 349 8.98 -7.01 11.43
N SER A 350 8.14 -6.10 11.90
CA SER A 350 8.46 -4.66 12.01
C SER A 350 9.63 -4.38 12.95
N TRP A 351 9.91 -5.22 13.97
CA TRP A 351 11.07 -5.03 14.84
C TRP A 351 12.40 -5.12 14.07
N LYS A 352 12.45 -5.92 12.99
CA LYS A 352 13.64 -5.98 12.13
C LYS A 352 13.89 -4.66 11.40
N ASP A 353 12.83 -3.94 11.06
CA ASP A 353 12.92 -2.63 10.41
C ASP A 353 13.13 -1.50 11.42
N MET A 354 12.71 -1.71 12.68
CA MET A 354 12.93 -0.76 13.77
C MET A 354 14.30 -0.91 14.44
N ASP A 355 15.06 -1.97 14.14
CA ASP A 355 16.44 -2.06 14.60
C ASP A 355 17.23 -0.83 14.08
N PRO A 356 17.90 -0.07 14.96
CA PRO A 356 18.70 1.10 14.58
C PRO A 356 19.72 0.82 13.47
N ASP A 357 20.24 -0.41 13.40
CA ASP A 357 21.26 -0.83 12.43
C ASP A 357 20.64 -1.43 11.14
N SER A 358 19.31 -1.51 11.05
CA SER A 358 18.60 -2.12 9.92
C SER A 358 18.86 -1.39 8.59
N ASP A 359 18.75 -2.15 7.49
CA ASP A 359 18.76 -1.57 6.14
C ASP A 359 17.58 -0.61 5.93
N PHE A 360 16.45 -0.83 6.62
CA PHE A 360 15.29 0.04 6.51
C PHE A 360 15.56 1.43 7.07
N ILE A 361 16.05 1.55 8.31
CA ILE A 361 16.43 2.86 8.91
C ILE A 361 17.48 3.56 8.05
N ARG A 362 18.46 2.83 7.51
CA ARG A 362 19.44 3.41 6.58
C ARG A 362 18.77 3.92 5.30
N SER A 363 17.84 3.15 4.71
CA SER A 363 17.19 3.49 3.44
C SER A 363 16.31 4.73 3.52
N ILE A 364 15.59 4.95 4.62
CA ILE A 364 14.71 6.13 4.75
C ILE A 364 15.48 7.46 4.86
N PHE A 365 16.80 7.41 5.07
CA PHE A 365 17.69 8.57 5.06
C PHE A 365 18.66 8.59 3.87
N ALA A 366 18.51 7.66 2.91
CA ALA A 366 19.29 7.67 1.68
C ALA A 366 18.96 8.89 0.78
N ALA A 367 17.78 9.49 0.96
CA ALA A 367 17.36 10.72 0.32
C ALA A 367 16.77 11.70 1.35
N LYS A 368 16.88 12.99 1.03
CA LYS A 368 16.20 14.06 1.78
C LYS A 368 14.72 14.10 1.44
N ILE A 369 13.92 14.59 2.37
CA ILE A 369 12.55 15.03 2.03
C ILE A 369 12.66 16.15 0.98
N PRO A 370 11.91 16.08 -0.13
CA PRO A 370 11.92 17.13 -1.15
C PRO A 370 11.59 18.50 -0.55
N ASP A 371 12.31 19.55 -0.98
CA ASP A 371 12.10 20.94 -0.51
C ASP A 371 10.69 21.49 -0.81
N THR A 372 9.97 20.84 -1.73
CA THR A 372 8.55 21.13 -2.02
C THR A 372 7.61 20.68 -0.90
N ILE A 373 8.08 19.82 0.01
CA ILE A 373 7.35 19.34 1.18
C ILE A 373 7.84 20.09 2.41
N ARG A 374 6.95 20.84 3.05
CA ARG A 374 7.27 21.47 4.33
C ARG A 374 7.23 20.42 5.44
N TYR A 375 8.37 20.10 6.03
CA TYR A 375 8.46 19.09 7.09
C TYR A 375 8.56 19.71 8.48
N TYR A 376 7.72 19.25 9.41
CA TYR A 376 7.73 19.61 10.83
C TYR A 376 7.81 18.36 11.71
N LEU A 377 8.66 18.41 12.75
CA LEU A 377 8.90 17.29 13.66
C LEU A 377 8.40 17.65 15.05
N PHE A 378 7.39 16.93 15.53
CA PHE A 378 6.85 17.04 16.89
C PHE A 378 7.31 15.86 17.74
N PHE A 379 7.63 16.11 19.01
CA PHE A 379 8.00 15.04 19.95
C PHE A 379 7.45 15.30 21.36
N GLY A 380 7.07 14.22 22.04
CA GLY A 380 6.72 14.23 23.47
C GLY A 380 7.95 14.03 24.36
N HIS A 381 7.89 14.47 25.62
CA HIS A 381 8.98 14.28 26.58
C HIS A 381 8.50 14.05 28.03
N LYS A 382 7.24 13.66 28.24
CA LYS A 382 6.64 13.47 29.58
C LYS A 382 7.00 12.14 30.25
N GLY A 383 7.63 11.20 29.55
CA GLY A 383 8.01 9.90 30.13
C GLY A 383 9.16 9.97 31.13
N GLY A 384 9.93 11.07 31.10
CA GLY A 384 11.06 11.31 31.99
C GLY A 384 12.28 10.45 31.67
N GLY A 385 13.31 10.55 32.52
CA GLY A 385 14.54 9.76 32.44
C GLY A 385 15.02 9.37 33.83
N SER A 386 15.77 8.27 33.92
CA SER A 386 16.50 7.86 35.12
C SER A 386 17.95 7.55 34.74
N PRO A 387 18.88 7.40 35.71
CA PRO A 387 20.25 6.98 35.39
C PRO A 387 20.35 5.68 34.57
N PHE A 388 19.29 4.86 34.57
CA PHE A 388 19.22 3.58 33.86
C PHE A 388 18.24 3.59 32.67
N ARG A 389 17.53 4.71 32.42
CA ARG A 389 16.56 4.87 31.33
C ARG A 389 16.69 6.25 30.72
N GLN A 390 17.12 6.33 29.47
CA GLN A 390 17.24 7.60 28.74
C GLN A 390 15.91 8.37 28.74
N SER A 391 15.98 9.70 28.66
CA SER A 391 14.79 10.56 28.52
C SER A 391 13.92 10.09 27.35
N ASN A 392 12.61 9.99 27.58
CA ASN A 392 11.66 9.40 26.63
C ASN A 392 10.25 10.00 26.80
N ASP A 393 9.33 9.57 25.95
CA ASP A 393 7.90 9.90 26.01
C ASP A 393 7.03 8.76 26.57
N ASN A 394 7.59 7.89 27.42
CA ASN A 394 7.09 6.60 27.92
C ASN A 394 7.28 5.41 26.97
N THR A 395 7.48 5.65 25.68
CA THR A 395 7.63 4.59 24.68
C THR A 395 8.94 4.72 23.91
N VAL A 396 9.20 5.87 23.31
CA VAL A 396 10.36 6.12 22.43
C VAL A 396 11.34 7.07 23.13
N THR A 397 12.63 6.82 22.97
CA THR A 397 13.68 7.69 23.52
C THR A 397 13.77 9.02 22.76
N LEU A 398 14.14 10.09 23.45
CA LEU A 398 14.43 11.37 22.81
C LEU A 398 15.57 11.23 21.78
N GLU A 399 16.57 10.38 22.03
CA GLU A 399 17.65 10.09 21.09
C GLU A 399 17.11 9.61 19.74
N SER A 400 16.14 8.70 19.76
CA SER A 400 15.52 8.19 18.53
C SER A 400 14.61 9.22 17.86
N MET A 401 13.76 9.93 18.63
CA MET A 401 12.86 10.96 18.08
C MET A 401 13.60 12.18 17.54
N LEU A 402 14.80 12.46 18.04
CA LEU A 402 15.64 13.59 17.66
C LEU A 402 16.87 13.14 16.89
N ASP A 403 16.77 12.07 16.08
CA ASP A 403 17.86 11.69 15.18
C ASP A 403 18.30 12.90 14.33
N PRO A 404 19.59 13.26 14.32
CA PRO A 404 20.07 14.45 13.62
C PRO A 404 19.71 14.49 12.13
N ARG A 405 19.61 13.32 11.48
CA ARG A 405 19.23 13.23 10.05
C ARG A 405 17.79 13.67 9.83
N ALA A 406 16.88 13.33 10.73
CA ALA A 406 15.49 13.79 10.66
C ALA A 406 15.37 15.28 11.02
N GLN A 407 16.13 15.75 12.01
CA GLN A 407 16.15 17.17 12.37
C GLN A 407 16.68 18.04 11.22
N ALA A 408 17.67 17.56 10.47
CA ALA A 408 18.26 18.29 9.35
C ALA A 408 17.27 18.56 8.20
N ASP A 409 16.27 17.69 8.00
CA ASP A 409 15.22 17.88 7.01
C ASP A 409 14.05 18.72 7.54
N ALA A 410 13.90 18.86 8.87
CA ALA A 410 12.77 19.54 9.47
C ALA A 410 12.93 21.06 9.43
N LEU A 411 11.90 21.76 8.96
CA LEU A 411 11.84 23.23 9.04
C LEU A 411 11.78 23.71 10.49
N LYS A 412 11.16 22.91 11.36
CA LYS A 412 11.09 23.17 12.79
C LYS A 412 10.90 21.88 13.57
N VAL A 413 11.61 21.79 14.68
CA VAL A 413 11.49 20.74 15.70
C VAL A 413 10.77 21.33 16.91
N MET A 414 9.74 20.65 17.42
CA MET A 414 8.86 21.16 18.48
C MET A 414 8.62 20.10 19.54
N GLY A 415 8.96 20.42 20.79
CA GLY A 415 8.75 19.54 21.94
C GLY A 415 7.48 19.91 22.70
N PHE A 416 6.80 18.89 23.22
CA PHE A 416 5.58 19.03 24.01
C PHE A 416 5.68 18.22 25.30
N ASN A 417 5.13 18.76 26.39
CA ASN A 417 5.06 18.07 27.67
C ASN A 417 3.95 17.01 27.70
N GLU A 418 4.01 16.11 26.73
CA GLU A 418 3.09 15.00 26.51
C GLU A 418 3.87 13.68 26.44
N ASP A 419 3.19 12.59 26.72
CA ASP A 419 3.72 11.24 26.46
C ASP A 419 3.34 10.78 25.04
N HIS A 420 3.78 9.58 24.68
CA HIS A 420 3.65 9.01 23.35
C HIS A 420 2.22 8.99 22.81
N ILE A 421 1.23 8.87 23.71
CA ILE A 421 -0.19 8.72 23.35
C ILE A 421 -0.96 10.03 23.59
N SER A 422 -0.75 10.70 24.72
CA SER A 422 -1.41 11.96 25.06
C SER A 422 -1.11 13.09 24.08
N ILE A 423 0.03 13.04 23.39
CA ILE A 423 0.39 14.02 22.35
C ILE A 423 -0.64 14.11 21.22
N LEU A 424 -1.35 13.01 20.91
CA LEU A 424 -2.41 13.00 19.89
C LEU A 424 -3.70 13.69 20.34
N ASN A 425 -3.89 13.85 21.65
CA ASN A 425 -5.08 14.44 22.26
C ASN A 425 -4.81 15.82 22.88
N SER A 426 -3.63 16.40 22.63
CA SER A 426 -3.20 17.66 23.23
C SER A 426 -3.76 18.88 22.49
N ALA A 427 -4.40 19.78 23.23
CA ALA A 427 -4.90 21.05 22.68
C ALA A 427 -3.75 21.95 22.18
N GLU A 428 -2.59 21.90 22.84
CA GLU A 428 -1.40 22.66 22.44
C GLU A 428 -0.85 22.17 21.10
N VAL A 429 -0.71 20.85 20.95
CA VAL A 429 -0.27 20.22 19.69
C VAL A 429 -1.20 20.57 18.54
N ILE A 430 -2.53 20.49 18.75
CA ILE A 430 -3.52 20.86 17.74
C ILE A 430 -3.42 22.34 17.38
N ALA A 431 -3.21 23.24 18.34
CA ALA A 431 -3.06 24.66 18.07
C ALA A 431 -1.82 24.93 17.19
N GLN A 432 -0.70 24.27 17.49
CA GLN A 432 0.52 24.38 16.67
C GLN A 432 0.34 23.79 15.28
N TYR A 433 -0.30 22.62 15.18
CA TYR A 433 -0.64 22.01 13.89
C TYR A 433 -1.47 22.96 13.02
N LYS A 434 -2.54 23.54 13.57
CA LYS A 434 -3.38 24.52 12.85
C LYS A 434 -2.58 25.73 12.37
N ALA A 435 -1.70 26.28 13.20
CA ALA A 435 -0.85 27.41 12.81
C ALA A 435 0.11 27.06 11.64
N ILE A 436 0.67 25.85 11.65
CA ILE A 436 1.52 25.33 10.57
C ILE A 436 0.72 25.14 9.28
N VAL A 437 -0.48 24.59 9.37
CA VAL A 437 -1.37 24.40 8.24
C VAL A 437 -1.73 25.75 7.61
N GLU A 438 -2.14 26.74 8.39
CA GLU A 438 -2.44 28.09 7.88
C GLU A 438 -1.21 28.75 7.24
N THR A 439 -0.04 28.60 7.86
CA THR A 439 1.21 29.12 7.30
C THR A 439 1.53 28.43 5.98
N THR A 440 1.33 27.12 5.89
CA THR A 440 1.57 26.35 4.67
C THR A 440 0.62 26.78 3.57
N GLU A 441 -0.66 26.93 3.85
CA GLU A 441 -1.64 27.43 2.87
C GLU A 441 -1.38 28.87 2.45
N ALA A 442 -1.00 29.75 3.38
CA ALA A 442 -0.65 31.13 3.03
C ALA A 442 0.54 31.16 2.07
N ASN A 443 1.53 30.27 2.26
CA ASN A 443 2.63 30.11 1.31
C ASN A 443 2.14 29.54 -0.03
N LEU A 444 1.29 28.50 -0.02
CA LEU A 444 0.72 27.95 -1.24
C LEU A 444 -0.11 29.00 -2.02
N LYS A 445 -0.89 29.84 -1.35
CA LYS A 445 -1.67 30.93 -1.96
C LYS A 445 -0.77 32.02 -2.56
N LYS A 446 0.33 32.37 -1.90
CA LYS A 446 1.35 33.27 -2.48
C LYS A 446 1.98 32.69 -3.74
N THR A 447 2.02 31.38 -3.86
CA THR A 447 2.55 30.65 -5.02
C THR A 447 1.46 30.32 -6.07
N ILE A 448 0.17 30.53 -5.80
CA ILE A 448 -0.95 30.06 -6.65
C ILE A 448 -2.07 31.12 -6.76
N ALA A 449 -2.16 31.79 -7.91
CA ALA A 449 -3.41 32.34 -8.46
C ALA A 449 -3.85 31.39 -9.58
N SER A 450 -5.09 30.85 -9.54
CA SER A 450 -5.68 29.84 -10.44
C SER A 450 -4.86 29.52 -11.71
N THR A 451 -3.93 28.58 -11.61
CA THR A 451 -2.95 28.31 -12.66
C THR A 451 -3.25 27.10 -13.52
N SER A 452 -4.12 26.14 -13.16
CA SER A 452 -4.21 24.89 -13.95
C SER A 452 -4.87 25.05 -15.33
N GLY A 453 -4.37 24.31 -16.33
CA GLY A 453 -5.08 24.03 -17.58
C GLY A 453 -5.59 22.58 -17.62
N TYR A 454 -6.20 22.20 -18.73
CA TYR A 454 -6.84 20.89 -18.93
C TYR A 454 -6.59 20.39 -20.36
N ILE A 455 -6.76 19.10 -20.58
CA ILE A 455 -6.59 18.48 -21.90
C ILE A 455 -7.84 17.70 -22.28
N ASP A 456 -8.43 17.99 -23.44
CA ASP A 456 -9.49 17.18 -24.06
C ASP A 456 -8.83 16.09 -24.92
N VAL A 457 -8.86 14.85 -24.45
CA VAL A 457 -8.25 13.69 -25.10
C VAL A 457 -9.29 13.02 -25.99
N ARG A 458 -8.94 12.85 -27.27
CA ARG A 458 -9.73 12.11 -28.25
C ARG A 458 -8.94 10.94 -28.80
N HIS A 459 -9.61 9.81 -29.00
CA HIS A 459 -8.99 8.66 -29.64
C HIS A 459 -9.93 7.90 -30.55
N ASN A 460 -9.34 7.21 -31.51
CA ASN A 460 -9.99 6.19 -32.32
C ASN A 460 -9.06 4.98 -32.50
N PHE A 461 -9.60 3.88 -33.05
CA PHE A 461 -8.84 2.69 -33.35
C PHE A 461 -8.81 2.42 -34.86
N LEU A 462 -7.66 1.95 -35.35
CA LEU A 462 -7.47 1.54 -36.74
C LEU A 462 -6.86 0.12 -36.80
N PRO A 463 -7.51 -0.85 -37.48
CA PRO A 463 -8.84 -0.74 -38.11
C PRO A 463 -9.96 -0.56 -37.06
N PRO A 464 -11.15 -0.07 -37.45
CA PRO A 464 -12.30 -0.06 -36.56
C PRO A 464 -12.66 -1.47 -36.09
N GLY A 465 -13.13 -1.60 -34.85
CA GLY A 465 -13.59 -2.89 -34.30
C GLY A 465 -12.49 -3.81 -33.78
N VAL A 466 -11.25 -3.33 -33.66
CA VAL A 466 -10.22 -4.02 -32.87
C VAL A 466 -10.65 -4.13 -31.41
N LYS A 467 -10.16 -5.15 -30.72
CA LYS A 467 -10.40 -5.34 -29.30
C LYS A 467 -9.85 -4.14 -28.53
N THR A 468 -10.70 -3.44 -27.79
CA THR A 468 -10.30 -2.30 -26.96
C THR A 468 -9.29 -2.75 -25.89
N PRO A 469 -8.19 -2.03 -25.66
CA PRO A 469 -7.28 -2.32 -24.55
C PRO A 469 -7.99 -2.16 -23.21
N LEU A 470 -7.57 -2.93 -22.21
CA LEU A 470 -8.14 -2.85 -20.86
C LEU A 470 -7.73 -1.56 -20.12
N GLN A 471 -6.57 -0.98 -20.48
CA GLN A 471 -6.02 0.20 -19.83
C GLN A 471 -5.42 1.16 -20.85
N MET A 472 -5.61 2.45 -20.60
CA MET A 472 -5.00 3.53 -21.37
C MET A 472 -4.62 4.69 -20.44
N SER A 473 -3.52 5.37 -20.75
CA SER A 473 -3.04 6.52 -19.98
C SER A 473 -2.53 7.63 -20.88
N LEU A 474 -2.92 8.87 -20.59
CA LEU A 474 -2.31 10.06 -21.16
C LEU A 474 -1.06 10.39 -20.34
N VAL A 475 0.10 10.48 -20.99
CA VAL A 475 1.37 10.80 -20.38
C VAL A 475 1.88 12.13 -20.93
N LEU A 476 2.12 13.09 -20.05
CA LEU A 476 2.64 14.41 -20.38
C LEU A 476 4.07 14.51 -19.90
N VAL A 477 5.05 14.57 -20.80
CA VAL A 477 6.47 14.72 -20.46
C VAL A 477 6.86 16.20 -20.60
N PRO A 478 7.22 16.92 -19.53
CA PRO A 478 7.63 18.32 -19.63
C PRO A 478 8.86 18.49 -20.52
N VAL A 479 8.87 19.55 -21.32
CA VAL A 479 10.03 19.94 -22.14
C VAL A 479 11.22 20.32 -21.25
N LYS A 480 10.97 20.97 -20.11
CA LYS A 480 11.99 21.31 -19.12
C LYS A 480 12.56 20.04 -18.49
N GLU A 481 13.88 19.87 -18.49
CA GLU A 481 14.52 18.60 -18.11
C GLU A 481 14.26 18.19 -16.66
N ASP A 482 14.35 19.13 -15.72
CA ASP A 482 14.18 18.87 -14.27
C ASP A 482 12.74 18.53 -13.86
N ASP A 483 11.76 18.88 -14.70
CA ASP A 483 10.36 18.61 -14.43
C ASP A 483 10.01 17.19 -14.94
N ARG A 484 9.37 16.35 -14.12
CA ARG A 484 8.96 15.00 -14.55
C ARG A 484 7.55 14.92 -15.13
N GLU A 485 7.28 13.80 -15.75
CA GLU A 485 6.03 13.47 -16.41
C GLU A 485 4.79 13.57 -15.51
N THR A 486 3.62 13.65 -16.10
CA THR A 486 2.31 13.55 -15.42
C THR A 486 1.49 12.51 -16.15
N GLN A 487 0.75 11.66 -15.44
CA GLN A 487 -0.03 10.57 -16.03
C GLN A 487 -1.49 10.65 -15.60
N PHE A 488 -2.40 10.52 -16.57
CA PHE A 488 -3.84 10.48 -16.34
C PHE A 488 -4.39 9.16 -16.84
N LYS A 489 -5.25 8.50 -16.05
CA LYS A 489 -6.01 7.34 -16.52
C LYS A 489 -7.03 7.82 -17.55
N VAL A 490 -7.12 7.10 -18.66
CA VAL A 490 -8.03 7.39 -19.77
C VAL A 490 -8.90 6.16 -19.96
N ASP A 491 -10.22 6.32 -19.93
CA ASP A 491 -11.17 5.24 -20.20
C ASP A 491 -11.07 4.85 -21.69
N PRO A 492 -10.62 3.64 -22.04
CA PRO A 492 -10.48 3.21 -23.44
C PRO A 492 -11.79 3.18 -24.23
N PHE A 493 -12.93 3.10 -23.53
CA PHE A 493 -14.26 2.98 -24.13
C PHE A 493 -14.93 4.34 -24.37
N LEU A 494 -14.41 5.43 -23.80
CA LEU A 494 -14.86 6.80 -24.05
C LEU A 494 -13.96 7.47 -25.09
N THR A 495 -14.43 7.59 -26.33
CA THR A 495 -13.65 8.18 -27.44
C THR A 495 -13.27 9.65 -27.25
N ARG A 496 -13.84 10.32 -26.23
CA ARG A 496 -13.52 11.69 -25.84
C ARG A 496 -13.69 11.84 -24.32
N GLN A 497 -12.68 12.40 -23.66
CA GLN A 497 -12.74 12.73 -22.24
C GLN A 497 -11.73 13.82 -21.86
N GLU A 498 -12.03 14.58 -20.81
CA GLU A 498 -11.12 15.60 -20.27
C GLU A 498 -10.14 14.98 -19.25
N SER A 499 -8.91 15.47 -19.21
CA SER A 499 -7.91 15.12 -18.20
C SER A 499 -8.23 15.74 -16.84
N GLY A 500 -7.50 15.30 -15.80
CA GLY A 500 -7.39 16.08 -14.57
C GLY A 500 -6.69 17.42 -14.79
N ALA A 501 -6.56 18.20 -13.71
CA ALA A 501 -5.87 19.49 -13.76
C ALA A 501 -4.38 19.31 -14.10
N VAL A 502 -3.89 20.12 -15.05
CA VAL A 502 -2.50 20.10 -15.53
C VAL A 502 -1.83 21.44 -15.20
N THR A 503 -0.60 21.40 -14.70
CA THR A 503 0.21 22.62 -14.52
C THR A 503 0.48 23.27 -15.88
N PRO A 504 0.41 24.60 -16.04
CA PRO A 504 0.80 25.25 -17.29
C PRO A 504 2.26 25.01 -17.62
N GLY A 505 2.53 24.87 -18.91
CA GLY A 505 3.87 24.61 -19.42
C GLY A 505 3.81 23.91 -20.76
N ASP A 506 4.99 23.63 -21.29
CA ASP A 506 5.17 22.92 -22.55
C ASP A 506 5.48 21.44 -22.27
N TYR A 507 4.76 20.58 -22.98
CA TYR A 507 4.80 19.13 -22.80
C TYR A 507 4.90 18.42 -24.15
N GLU A 508 5.51 17.24 -24.14
CA GLU A 508 5.28 16.20 -25.14
C GLU A 508 4.21 15.24 -24.58
N ALA A 509 3.04 15.22 -25.20
CA ALA A 509 1.93 14.38 -24.78
C ALA A 509 1.84 13.10 -25.60
N SER A 510 1.70 11.96 -24.94
CA SER A 510 1.53 10.64 -25.57
C SER A 510 0.34 9.92 -24.95
N LEU A 511 -0.46 9.26 -25.78
CA LEU A 511 -1.48 8.33 -25.31
C LEU A 511 -0.91 6.90 -25.36
N CYS A 512 -0.81 6.25 -24.21
CA CYS A 512 -0.23 4.93 -24.06
C CYS A 512 -1.31 3.89 -23.79
N ALA A 513 -1.36 2.85 -24.62
CA ALA A 513 -2.11 1.63 -24.38
C ALA A 513 -1.23 0.43 -24.77
N LEU A 514 -1.03 -0.51 -23.86
CA LEU A 514 -0.14 -1.64 -24.11
C LEU A 514 -0.72 -2.55 -25.21
N GLY A 515 0.14 -2.99 -26.12
CA GLY A 515 -0.26 -3.74 -27.31
C GLY A 515 -0.73 -2.83 -28.46
N PHE A 516 -0.70 -1.50 -28.30
CA PHE A 516 -1.07 -0.55 -29.33
C PHE A 516 0.06 0.43 -29.62
N LYS A 517 0.20 0.76 -30.90
CA LYS A 517 1.01 1.85 -31.39
C LYS A 517 0.12 3.06 -31.57
N THR A 518 0.62 4.23 -31.17
CA THR A 518 -0.14 5.47 -31.19
C THR A 518 0.39 6.41 -32.27
N ASP A 519 -0.50 7.02 -33.03
CA ASP A 519 -0.19 8.05 -34.01
C ASP A 519 -0.99 9.34 -33.72
N PRO A 520 -0.34 10.49 -33.49
CA PRO A 520 1.12 10.64 -33.38
C PRO A 520 1.65 9.95 -32.11
N ALA A 521 2.90 9.50 -32.15
CA ALA A 521 3.56 8.86 -31.00
C ALA A 521 3.77 9.84 -29.83
N ASN A 522 4.00 11.12 -30.15
CA ASN A 522 4.04 12.22 -29.20
C ASN A 522 3.50 13.50 -29.88
N HIS A 523 2.89 14.36 -29.08
CA HIS A 523 2.29 15.61 -29.51
C HIS A 523 2.85 16.75 -28.65
N PRO A 524 3.72 17.62 -29.20
CA PRO A 524 4.11 18.85 -28.52
C PRO A 524 2.88 19.71 -28.25
N LEU A 525 2.68 20.18 -27.02
CA LEU A 525 1.57 21.06 -26.68
C LEU A 525 1.92 22.00 -25.52
N SER A 526 1.28 23.16 -25.51
CA SER A 526 1.35 24.14 -24.42
C SER A 526 0.03 24.14 -23.65
N VAL A 527 0.10 23.83 -22.36
CA VAL A 527 -1.02 23.95 -21.43
C VAL A 527 -1.01 25.36 -20.84
N ASN A 528 -2.14 26.04 -20.91
CA ASN A 528 -2.30 27.39 -20.36
C ASN A 528 -3.32 27.40 -19.23
N ALA A 529 -3.11 28.27 -18.24
CA ALA A 529 -4.02 28.45 -17.13
C ALA A 529 -5.45 28.76 -17.62
N GLY A 530 -6.44 28.04 -17.07
CA GLY A 530 -7.85 28.21 -17.37
C GLY A 530 -8.28 27.81 -18.79
N LYS A 531 -7.41 27.17 -19.58
CA LYS A 531 -7.73 26.70 -20.94
C LYS A 531 -7.77 25.18 -21.02
N ILE A 532 -8.57 24.68 -21.96
CA ILE A 532 -8.60 23.28 -22.38
C ILE A 532 -7.85 23.18 -23.72
N THR A 533 -6.83 22.33 -23.79
CA THR A 533 -6.08 22.03 -25.02
C THR A 533 -6.53 20.69 -25.58
N GLU A 534 -6.82 20.60 -26.88
CA GLU A 534 -7.28 19.35 -27.50
C GLU A 534 -6.10 18.53 -28.02
N VAL A 535 -6.16 17.20 -27.84
CA VAL A 535 -5.24 16.23 -28.45
C VAL A 535 -6.03 15.07 -29.06
N THR A 536 -5.60 14.59 -30.22
CA THR A 536 -6.24 13.47 -30.91
C THR A 536 -5.20 12.40 -31.26
N TYR A 537 -5.55 11.14 -31.04
CA TYR A 537 -4.70 9.98 -31.31
C TYR A 537 -5.43 8.89 -32.08
N THR A 538 -4.69 8.18 -32.92
CA THR A 538 -5.11 6.94 -33.58
C THR A 538 -4.32 5.77 -33.01
N LEU A 539 -5.00 4.74 -32.52
CA LEU A 539 -4.37 3.53 -31.98
C LEU A 539 -4.45 2.37 -32.97
N SER A 540 -3.32 1.76 -33.27
CA SER A 540 -3.22 0.57 -34.12
C SER A 540 -2.65 -0.61 -33.33
N PRO A 541 -3.20 -1.82 -33.44
CA PRO A 541 -2.63 -3.01 -32.79
C PRO A 541 -1.16 -3.23 -33.18
N GLN A 542 -0.29 -3.45 -32.18
CA GLN A 542 1.11 -3.85 -32.37
C GLN A 542 1.46 -5.04 -31.48
N GLY A 543 2.33 -5.93 -31.95
CA GLY A 543 2.88 -6.98 -31.11
C GLY A 543 3.99 -6.42 -30.23
N MET A 544 4.02 -6.82 -28.95
CA MET A 544 5.06 -6.42 -28.02
C MET A 544 5.40 -7.53 -27.02
N VAL A 545 6.63 -7.50 -26.53
CA VAL A 545 7.11 -8.30 -25.39
C VAL A 545 7.84 -7.34 -24.47
N ALA A 546 7.38 -7.20 -23.23
CA ALA A 546 8.03 -6.34 -22.24
C ALA A 546 7.95 -6.98 -20.86
N GLY A 547 8.79 -6.51 -19.95
CA GLY A 547 8.61 -6.81 -18.53
C GLY A 547 9.79 -6.38 -17.67
N VAL A 548 9.70 -6.79 -16.41
CA VAL A 548 10.67 -6.46 -15.37
C VAL A 548 11.41 -7.72 -14.96
N ILE A 549 12.72 -7.59 -14.79
CA ILE A 549 13.64 -8.64 -14.38
C ILE A 549 13.87 -8.50 -12.88
N THR A 550 13.82 -9.62 -12.18
CA THR A 550 14.12 -9.69 -10.74
C THR A 550 15.07 -10.85 -10.49
N ALA A 551 15.61 -10.97 -9.27
CA ALA A 551 16.44 -12.10 -8.89
C ALA A 551 15.93 -12.73 -7.59
N THR A 552 16.18 -14.03 -7.40
CA THR A 552 15.98 -14.68 -6.09
C THR A 552 16.87 -14.02 -5.05
N THR A 553 16.24 -13.55 -3.97
CA THR A 553 16.91 -12.99 -2.79
C THR A 553 16.93 -14.05 -1.69
N ALA A 554 17.82 -13.90 -0.71
CA ALA A 554 17.83 -14.81 0.43
C ALA A 554 16.45 -14.81 1.11
N ALA A 555 15.93 -15.98 1.47
CA ALA A 555 14.58 -16.19 2.02
C ALA A 555 14.26 -15.43 3.32
N GLY A 556 15.25 -14.72 3.90
CA GLY A 556 15.09 -13.90 5.11
C GLY A 556 14.36 -12.58 4.90
N ASP A 557 14.38 -12.03 3.68
CA ASP A 557 14.02 -10.61 3.42
C ASP A 557 12.77 -10.40 2.57
N SER A 558 12.18 -11.46 2.02
CA SER A 558 10.99 -11.36 1.18
C SER A 558 9.73 -11.53 2.04
N TYR A 559 9.08 -10.41 2.36
CA TYR A 559 7.84 -10.40 3.15
C TYR A 559 6.70 -9.83 2.30
N TRP A 560 5.71 -10.67 2.03
CA TRP A 560 4.52 -10.36 1.22
C TRP A 560 4.81 -9.89 -0.21
N GLY A 561 6.02 -10.12 -0.75
CA GLY A 561 6.33 -9.74 -2.12
C GLY A 561 6.44 -8.23 -2.32
N TYR A 562 7.63 -7.77 -2.69
CA TYR A 562 7.72 -6.51 -3.43
C TYR A 562 8.95 -6.48 -4.34
N LEU A 563 8.83 -5.72 -5.43
CA LEU A 563 9.91 -5.42 -6.38
C LEU A 563 11.16 -4.99 -5.62
N GLN A 564 12.16 -5.85 -5.58
CA GLN A 564 13.52 -5.40 -5.32
C GLN A 564 14.11 -5.00 -6.67
N GLU A 565 14.77 -3.83 -6.70
CA GLU A 565 15.76 -3.57 -7.72
C GLU A 565 16.72 -4.78 -7.78
N LEU A 566 17.25 -5.07 -8.96
CA LEU A 566 18.27 -6.10 -9.05
C LEU A 566 19.41 -5.71 -8.09
N PRO A 567 19.83 -6.60 -7.19
CA PRO A 567 20.98 -6.35 -6.32
C PRO A 567 22.14 -5.83 -7.15
N ASP A 568 22.92 -4.84 -6.66
CA ASP A 568 24.02 -4.20 -7.42
C ASP A 568 25.00 -5.19 -8.08
N LYS A 569 25.16 -6.37 -7.47
CA LYS A 569 26.00 -7.47 -7.97
C LYS A 569 25.43 -8.20 -9.19
N ILE A 570 24.14 -8.02 -9.52
CA ILE A 570 23.44 -8.64 -10.63
C ILE A 570 23.23 -7.59 -11.71
N LYS A 571 23.96 -7.75 -12.82
CA LYS A 571 23.85 -6.87 -13.97
C LYS A 571 23.32 -7.66 -15.16
N VAL A 572 22.22 -7.19 -15.75
CA VAL A 572 21.68 -7.76 -16.99
C VAL A 572 22.65 -7.40 -18.11
N ARG A 573 23.16 -8.41 -18.83
CA ARG A 573 24.07 -8.23 -19.97
C ARG A 573 23.30 -8.11 -21.28
N ALA A 574 22.30 -8.95 -21.45
CA ALA A 574 21.48 -8.99 -22.66
C ALA A 574 20.11 -9.61 -22.40
N VAL A 575 19.12 -9.13 -23.16
CA VAL A 575 17.81 -9.75 -23.32
C VAL A 575 17.64 -10.10 -24.80
N ASN A 576 17.46 -11.38 -25.10
CA ASN A 576 17.36 -11.91 -26.45
C ASN A 576 15.95 -12.41 -26.72
N LEU A 577 15.44 -12.16 -27.92
CA LEU A 577 14.14 -12.63 -28.38
C LEU A 577 14.28 -13.25 -29.77
N VAL A 578 13.91 -14.52 -29.89
CA VAL A 578 14.02 -15.30 -31.13
C VAL A 578 12.69 -15.97 -31.44
N GLY A 579 12.12 -15.72 -32.63
CA GLY A 579 10.84 -16.30 -33.04
C GLY A 579 10.25 -15.60 -34.26
N ALA A 580 9.32 -16.28 -34.94
CA ALA A 580 8.61 -15.76 -36.13
C ALA A 580 9.52 -15.11 -37.19
N GLY A 581 10.71 -15.67 -37.42
CA GLY A 581 11.68 -15.17 -38.39
C GLY A 581 12.48 -13.93 -37.94
N ILE A 582 12.42 -13.56 -36.67
CA ILE A 582 13.14 -12.43 -36.07
C ILE A 582 14.08 -12.94 -34.98
N GLU A 583 15.26 -12.33 -34.92
CA GLU A 583 16.21 -12.41 -33.81
C GLU A 583 16.60 -10.98 -33.41
N ARG A 584 16.29 -10.59 -32.17
CA ARG A 584 16.62 -9.27 -31.62
C ARG A 584 17.30 -9.40 -30.26
N THR A 585 18.29 -8.54 -30.02
CA THR A 585 19.04 -8.48 -28.76
C THR A 585 19.03 -7.05 -28.23
N LEU A 586 18.62 -6.90 -26.97
CA LEU A 586 18.70 -5.63 -26.24
C LEU A 586 19.80 -5.73 -25.20
N LYS A 587 20.63 -4.70 -25.13
CA LYS A 587 21.64 -4.52 -24.09
C LYS A 587 21.28 -3.28 -23.28
N PRO A 588 21.32 -3.33 -21.93
CA PRO A 588 21.04 -2.15 -21.13
C PRO A 588 21.95 -0.99 -21.53
N ALA A 589 21.35 0.14 -21.89
CA ALA A 589 22.10 1.31 -22.34
C ALA A 589 22.80 2.00 -21.17
N GLU A 590 24.12 2.16 -21.24
CA GLU A 590 24.86 2.94 -20.24
C GLU A 590 24.46 4.42 -20.28
N GLY A 591 24.12 5.00 -19.13
CA GLY A 591 23.79 6.43 -19.01
C GLY A 591 22.41 6.86 -19.53
N MET A 592 21.53 5.92 -19.91
CA MET A 592 20.13 6.26 -20.21
C MET A 592 19.44 6.79 -18.95
N SER A 593 18.78 7.95 -19.03
CA SER A 593 17.96 8.48 -17.93
C SER A 593 16.57 7.82 -17.94
N ASP A 594 15.91 7.79 -16.78
CA ASP A 594 14.54 7.25 -16.68
C ASP A 594 13.54 8.01 -17.57
N LYS A 595 13.74 9.33 -17.74
CA LYS A 595 12.96 10.17 -18.65
C LYS A 595 13.15 9.78 -20.11
N ASN A 596 14.39 9.52 -20.54
CA ASN A 596 14.69 9.07 -21.91
C ASN A 596 14.19 7.65 -22.17
N MET A 597 14.27 6.77 -21.16
CA MET A 597 13.65 5.44 -21.22
C MET A 597 12.13 5.57 -21.43
N LEU A 598 11.45 6.41 -20.64
CA LEU A 598 10.01 6.65 -20.79
C LEU A 598 9.66 7.18 -22.18
N LYS A 599 10.38 8.19 -22.70
CA LYS A 599 10.15 8.72 -24.05
C LYS A 599 10.34 7.64 -25.14
N THR A 600 11.34 6.77 -24.95
CA THR A 600 11.61 5.64 -25.86
C THR A 600 10.45 4.64 -25.84
N PHE A 601 9.98 4.27 -24.65
CA PHE A 601 8.81 3.41 -24.45
C PHE A 601 7.53 4.00 -25.08
N LEU A 602 7.22 5.27 -24.80
CA LEU A 602 6.05 5.98 -25.34
C LEU A 602 6.08 6.08 -26.87
N SER A 603 7.26 6.06 -27.46
CA SER A 603 7.45 6.05 -28.91
C SER A 603 7.44 4.64 -29.54
N SER A 604 7.09 3.60 -28.76
CA SER A 604 7.12 2.19 -29.18
C SER A 604 8.47 1.77 -29.76
N LYS A 605 9.58 2.19 -29.12
CA LYS A 605 10.93 1.79 -29.50
C LYS A 605 11.51 0.80 -28.50
N ASP A 606 12.23 -0.19 -29.02
CA ASP A 606 12.87 -1.20 -28.19
C ASP A 606 13.85 -0.57 -27.19
N PHE A 607 13.89 -1.09 -25.96
CA PHE A 607 14.86 -0.67 -24.95
C PHE A 607 15.14 -1.76 -23.92
N ALA A 608 16.31 -1.68 -23.31
CA ALA A 608 16.61 -2.29 -22.04
C ALA A 608 17.25 -1.23 -21.14
N HIS A 609 16.74 -1.08 -19.91
CA HIS A 609 17.21 -0.07 -18.95
C HIS A 609 17.00 -0.58 -17.53
N LYS A 610 18.02 -0.50 -16.69
CA LYS A 610 18.04 -1.10 -15.34
C LYS A 610 17.58 -2.57 -15.39
N ASN A 611 16.41 -2.86 -14.83
CA ASN A 611 15.79 -4.18 -14.82
C ASN A 611 14.55 -4.27 -15.73
N GLY A 612 14.24 -3.26 -16.52
CA GLY A 612 13.13 -3.26 -17.47
C GLY A 612 13.58 -3.45 -18.92
N PHE A 613 12.73 -4.06 -19.74
CA PHE A 613 12.92 -4.12 -21.18
C PHE A 613 11.60 -4.14 -21.94
N ALA A 614 11.64 -3.74 -23.21
CA ALA A 614 10.54 -3.92 -24.15
C ALA A 614 11.02 -4.10 -25.59
N PHE A 615 10.32 -4.96 -26.32
CA PHE A 615 10.37 -5.16 -27.75
C PHE A 615 9.01 -4.77 -28.35
N PHE A 616 9.01 -3.98 -29.41
CA PHE A 616 7.81 -3.50 -30.11
C PHE A 616 7.78 -3.96 -31.56
N ASP A 617 6.68 -3.67 -32.26
CA ASP A 617 6.47 -4.00 -33.68
C ASP A 617 6.78 -5.48 -34.00
N LEU A 618 6.45 -6.40 -33.07
CA LEU A 618 6.65 -7.84 -33.25
C LEU A 618 5.51 -8.46 -34.08
N PRO A 619 5.81 -9.29 -35.09
CA PRO A 619 4.82 -10.17 -35.72
C PRO A 619 4.10 -11.08 -34.72
N ASN A 620 2.90 -11.53 -35.08
CA ASN A 620 2.21 -12.56 -34.32
C ASN A 620 3.00 -13.87 -34.39
N GLY A 621 3.20 -14.52 -33.26
CA GLY A 621 3.92 -15.79 -33.21
C GLY A 621 4.39 -16.17 -31.81
N ASP A 622 5.04 -17.31 -31.73
CA ASP A 622 5.70 -17.79 -30.53
C ASP A 622 7.19 -17.41 -30.58
N TYR A 623 7.69 -16.92 -29.45
CA TYR A 623 9.05 -16.44 -29.28
C TYR A 623 9.70 -17.07 -28.06
N THR A 624 10.99 -17.38 -28.19
CA THR A 624 11.86 -17.70 -27.06
C THR A 624 12.50 -16.42 -26.55
N LEU A 625 12.22 -16.08 -25.29
CA LEU A 625 12.85 -14.98 -24.56
C LEU A 625 13.96 -15.56 -23.68
N SER A 626 15.17 -15.04 -23.81
CA SER A 626 16.32 -15.41 -22.96
C SER A 626 16.95 -14.19 -22.31
N ILE A 627 17.28 -14.29 -21.02
CA ILE A 627 17.92 -13.23 -20.25
C ILE A 627 19.26 -13.74 -19.75
N ASP A 628 20.30 -12.96 -20.03
CA ASP A 628 21.66 -13.20 -19.56
C ASP A 628 22.06 -12.13 -18.55
N ALA A 629 22.50 -12.55 -17.36
CA ALA A 629 22.90 -11.65 -16.29
C ALA A 629 24.07 -12.21 -15.47
N ASP A 630 24.91 -11.31 -14.98
CA ASP A 630 26.01 -11.63 -14.07
C ASP A 630 25.48 -12.25 -12.77
N GLY A 631 26.15 -13.30 -12.27
CA GLY A 631 25.78 -13.96 -11.02
C GLY A 631 24.49 -14.78 -11.05
N CYS A 632 23.86 -14.94 -12.22
CA CYS A 632 22.62 -15.71 -12.38
C CYS A 632 22.80 -16.93 -13.31
N GLU A 633 21.95 -17.93 -13.13
CA GLU A 633 21.74 -19.00 -14.11
C GLU A 633 21.09 -18.41 -15.38
N PRO A 634 21.40 -18.94 -16.59
CA PRO A 634 20.70 -18.53 -17.81
C PRO A 634 19.20 -18.72 -17.67
N TYR A 635 18.42 -17.71 -18.04
CA TYR A 635 16.96 -17.77 -18.00
C TYR A 635 16.41 -17.83 -19.42
N THR A 636 15.45 -18.74 -19.65
CA THR A 636 14.74 -18.86 -20.92
C THR A 636 13.26 -19.19 -20.67
N THR A 637 12.36 -18.56 -21.41
CA THR A 637 10.93 -18.86 -21.40
C THR A 637 10.30 -18.66 -22.78
N GLN A 638 9.13 -19.25 -23.01
CA GLN A 638 8.33 -19.04 -24.21
C GLN A 638 7.32 -17.92 -23.97
N VAL A 639 7.21 -16.99 -24.91
CA VAL A 639 6.23 -15.92 -24.91
C VAL A 639 5.47 -15.91 -26.23
N LYS A 640 4.16 -15.68 -26.16
CA LYS A 640 3.30 -15.57 -27.33
C LYS A 640 2.98 -14.11 -27.58
N VAL A 641 3.10 -13.68 -28.83
CA VAL A 641 2.81 -12.32 -29.25
C VAL A 641 1.57 -12.33 -30.14
N GLN A 642 0.66 -11.43 -29.82
CA GLN A 642 -0.50 -11.12 -30.65
C GLN A 642 -0.72 -9.60 -30.65
N ALA A 643 -0.78 -9.00 -31.83
CA ALA A 643 -0.98 -7.56 -31.96
C ALA A 643 -2.29 -7.11 -31.30
N GLY A 644 -2.23 -6.03 -30.52
CA GLY A 644 -3.39 -5.52 -29.76
C GLY A 644 -3.65 -6.26 -28.45
N GLU A 645 -2.90 -7.33 -28.16
CA GLU A 645 -3.04 -8.09 -26.92
C GLU A 645 -1.71 -8.11 -26.16
N PHE A 646 -1.61 -7.25 -25.15
CA PHE A 646 -0.51 -7.32 -24.19
C PHE A 646 -1.02 -7.06 -22.78
N ILE A 647 -0.72 -8.00 -21.89
CA ILE A 647 -0.88 -7.86 -20.46
C ILE A 647 0.52 -8.01 -19.87
N PRO A 648 1.01 -7.05 -19.07
CA PRO A 648 2.32 -7.15 -18.44
C PRO A 648 2.48 -8.50 -17.75
N PRO A 649 3.46 -9.32 -18.15
CA PRO A 649 3.70 -10.57 -17.46
C PRO A 649 4.22 -10.30 -16.06
N ALA A 650 4.08 -11.29 -15.19
CA ALA A 650 4.81 -11.32 -13.94
C ALA A 650 6.33 -11.16 -14.14
N PRO A 651 7.06 -10.68 -13.12
CA PRO A 651 8.50 -10.55 -13.18
C PRO A 651 9.22 -11.77 -13.73
N PHE A 652 10.19 -11.54 -14.61
CA PHE A 652 11.15 -12.56 -15.02
C PHE A 652 12.19 -12.75 -13.92
N ARG A 653 11.93 -13.72 -13.03
CA ARG A 653 12.76 -13.97 -11.85
C ARG A 653 13.95 -14.87 -12.19
N LEU A 654 15.15 -14.30 -12.16
CA LEU A 654 16.42 -14.99 -12.33
C LEU A 654 16.80 -15.76 -11.07
N LYS A 655 17.40 -16.93 -11.25
CA LYS A 655 18.01 -17.70 -10.16
C LYS A 655 19.45 -17.27 -10.00
N THR A 656 19.82 -16.86 -8.80
CA THR A 656 21.22 -16.55 -8.44
C THR A 656 22.03 -17.83 -8.33
N LYS A 657 23.27 -17.81 -8.82
CA LYS A 657 24.23 -18.92 -8.72
C LYS A 657 24.72 -19.17 -7.30
#